data_AF-A0A9Q8Z6L2-F1
#
_entry.id   AF-A0A9Q8Z6L2-F1
#
_cell.length_a   1.000
_cell.length_b   1.000
_cell.length_c   1.000
_cell.angle_alpha   90.00
_cell.angle_beta   90.00
_cell.angle_gamma   90.00
#
_symmetry.space_group_name_H-M   'P 1'
#
loop_
_entity.id
_entity.type
_entity.pdbx_description
1 polymer ?
#
loop_
_entity_poly.entity_id
_entity_poly.type
_entity_poly.pdbx_seq_one_letter_code
_entity_poly.pdbx_strand_id
1 'polypeptide(L)'
;MSPFQNAKEPHVENEQTESQHTLIPRKNGVHPRTRPTEIPTLCYRHRALWVLALYVPILVVPWALTCVLAYHPLDLPSYIQTDFTESNVSTQRCIVNALAVLNSLVSVVTIPLVSALVAQAAVVYTQRRRKNQTISISQTFALADGGWSNPSVLYEAWPPWKIRTTGNGAKARQSGSGSGFLWLAALFVFICSIQQPIREGFVTTGQILVMTTKDDPAASQIFSLRRGRYMPLGFDPEPDDMSTIPEGAVVQRLENSLASLSSSEVPTHLWPDLQNMAPFELKEVPQMKQLGPWAQPASGFFVAALPNGTTTGILRHRAMRLNSTVRCNEIEQSSFPSTCAGENPFTSNFSSSGRFGVRICVPGQRGKFPWQLSRSRQDTVEDIFVDANSTDTNQAPVSYTQHCTVKTTRGYFELGSDRNGGIYGPLLEQWVEPDPLAQKAKFNDYLSDFWRDGNKLEVDEQGQVVSSYEGRWRRPSEVDKLTDIPGWPLPGYIEADWPVGPAFNKSNMTMAGPLMTSAVTLFGENSLFAAANESNNSTASLVLEQTCRLNRLPFSAFRNYRDYAAACESNMSDDEKLLQIMKKFIDVLFSDWVFTERYLSASVFHANEAMLVQTSQKTSGCTARTLFSSPGTYIPKPEVSLTGIIIISALLLLELIGLAYLAWYIYQVPTWTAMLDALAIARITNSLDKGVIPAIGSMTDADMQRLKETDALVGVVETAAEEYSDASPVGEDKLVELGLAKLISEGLAKYEGPFMLARPHAKKIVLPLSHAGWVKTNKDLDHRELARQDFYAGYPGFEGQTTLHSQGDMLLDVIKTKLGQNNSIMPVVNASLADALTIHWGTENTWHSIDWQKDTTAIMARAASSIFVGPDLAHDQEWLTIIQAYVGAYFTSVSELEGYPSWSRPIMQRFLPNANACRKYRARVCAITKKEISRRAEETQKAKLTGKPAPHYNDALAWTHESTNVEAGDIQLALSMAAMLTTSELFRQVLIDIAAHPDIIEPLKSEISQQLSEHGITVAATQGMVLLDSVMKESQRRSAALVSLERVALKDTKLPDGKILPRGSHIMVDATNLFDPALYPQDFDGYRFLRKRQEGDKSSQFVQSSQDFNVFGGGRHICPGRFFVSNELKLAMAHVLLKYNIRLAEGYTSKPMVVGAYQVVDPMARFEVQRVGSGEPSLLV
;
A
#
# COMPACT_ATOMS: atom_id res chain seq x y z
N MET A 1 51.91 39.00 -14.64
CA MET A 1 53.16 38.69 -13.90
C MET A 1 53.50 37.22 -14.15
N SER A 2 54.77 36.92 -14.42
CA SER A 2 55.35 35.56 -14.32
C SER A 2 56.16 35.50 -13.00
N PRO A 3 56.56 34.32 -12.45
CA PRO A 3 57.63 33.45 -12.99
C PRO A 3 57.10 32.07 -13.46
N PHE A 4 57.72 31.25 -14.33
CA PHE A 4 59.14 30.82 -14.52
C PHE A 4 59.66 29.91 -13.39
N GLN A 5 60.46 28.85 -13.61
CA GLN A 5 61.17 28.29 -14.80
C GLN A 5 61.11 26.73 -14.70
N ASN A 6 61.80 25.81 -15.41
CA ASN A 6 62.95 25.74 -16.33
C ASN A 6 62.83 24.43 -17.19
N ALA A 7 63.27 24.33 -18.47
CA ALA A 7 64.61 23.93 -18.99
C ALA A 7 65.04 22.45 -18.78
N LYS A 8 65.65 21.72 -19.73
CA LYS A 8 66.19 22.03 -21.10
C LYS A 8 66.41 20.71 -21.92
N GLU A 9 66.10 20.65 -23.24
CA GLU A 9 66.99 20.76 -24.45
C GLU A 9 67.94 19.56 -24.73
N PRO A 10 68.40 19.30 -25.99
CA PRO A 10 68.59 20.23 -27.13
C PRO A 10 68.05 19.82 -28.54
N HIS A 11 68.37 20.66 -29.55
CA HIS A 11 67.99 20.62 -30.99
C HIS A 11 68.62 19.46 -31.80
N VAL A 12 68.12 19.13 -33.02
CA VAL A 12 68.59 19.63 -34.36
C VAL A 12 67.73 18.97 -35.47
N GLU A 13 67.32 19.56 -36.61
CA GLU A 13 67.22 20.97 -37.05
C GLU A 13 66.18 21.19 -38.21
N ASN A 14 66.57 21.58 -39.44
CA ASN A 14 65.74 22.08 -40.57
C ASN A 14 65.75 21.11 -41.81
N GLU A 15 65.03 21.26 -42.96
CA GLU A 15 64.79 22.43 -43.85
C GLU A 15 63.48 22.39 -44.69
N GLN A 16 63.21 23.49 -45.40
CA GLN A 16 62.17 23.68 -46.43
C GLN A 16 62.80 24.22 -47.75
N THR A 17 61.97 24.42 -48.79
CA THR A 17 62.30 24.92 -50.17
C THR A 17 62.84 23.84 -51.13
N GLU A 18 62.61 23.86 -52.46
CA GLU A 18 61.87 24.83 -53.31
C GLU A 18 61.32 24.18 -54.62
N SER A 19 60.65 25.00 -55.45
CA SER A 19 60.34 24.83 -56.90
C SER A 19 59.15 23.95 -57.34
N GLN A 20 58.64 24.06 -58.57
CA GLN A 20 58.02 25.21 -59.29
C GLN A 20 57.44 24.70 -60.64
N HIS A 21 56.30 25.26 -61.11
CA HIS A 21 55.66 25.01 -62.43
C HIS A 21 55.13 23.56 -62.68
N THR A 22 54.16 23.28 -63.57
CA THR A 22 53.74 23.94 -64.83
C THR A 22 52.20 23.92 -65.06
N LEU A 23 51.74 24.45 -66.19
CA LEU A 23 50.42 25.04 -66.49
C LEU A 23 49.22 24.11 -66.83
N ILE A 24 48.03 24.73 -66.79
CA ILE A 24 46.65 24.32 -67.18
C ILE A 24 46.52 24.14 -68.73
N PRO A 25 45.84 23.11 -69.31
CA PRO A 25 44.38 23.22 -69.59
C PRO A 25 43.49 21.95 -69.81
N ARG A 26 42.17 22.17 -69.57
CA ARG A 26 40.95 21.63 -70.26
C ARG A 26 40.75 20.11 -70.55
N LYS A 27 39.70 19.60 -69.89
CA LYS A 27 38.52 18.84 -70.41
C LYS A 27 38.64 17.36 -70.83
N ASN A 28 37.46 16.72 -70.76
CA ASN A 28 37.04 15.39 -71.25
C ASN A 28 37.55 14.19 -70.43
N GLY A 29 36.67 13.19 -70.28
CA GLY A 29 36.73 12.22 -69.18
C GLY A 29 37.34 10.85 -69.51
N VAL A 30 37.56 10.07 -68.45
CA VAL A 30 37.90 8.63 -68.43
C VAL A 30 37.16 7.97 -67.26
N HIS A 31 36.90 6.67 -67.37
CA HIS A 31 36.10 5.85 -66.46
C HIS A 31 36.46 5.93 -64.97
N PRO A 32 35.50 5.70 -64.06
CA PRO A 32 35.79 5.35 -62.67
C PRO A 32 36.61 4.06 -62.61
N ARG A 33 37.77 4.08 -61.92
CA ARG A 33 38.54 2.86 -61.65
C ARG A 33 37.81 2.03 -60.58
N THR A 34 37.13 0.96 -61.00
CA THR A 34 36.75 -0.14 -60.12
C THR A 34 38.01 -0.73 -59.47
N ARG A 35 38.08 -0.76 -58.14
CA ARG A 35 38.98 -1.69 -57.45
C ARG A 35 38.48 -3.12 -57.74
N PRO A 36 39.35 -4.11 -57.91
CA PRO A 36 38.91 -5.50 -58.03
C PRO A 36 38.17 -5.92 -56.75
N THR A 37 37.00 -6.53 -56.90
CA THR A 37 36.26 -7.15 -55.80
C THR A 37 36.96 -8.45 -55.39
N GLU A 38 37.28 -8.58 -54.09
CA GLU A 38 37.81 -9.84 -53.57
C GLU A 38 36.69 -10.86 -53.42
N ILE A 39 36.95 -12.09 -53.88
CA ILE A 39 35.99 -13.20 -53.92
C ILE A 39 35.52 -13.54 -52.49
N PRO A 40 34.21 -13.72 -52.24
CA PRO A 40 33.71 -14.09 -50.92
C PRO A 40 34.24 -15.46 -50.48
N THR A 41 35.17 -15.45 -49.51
CA THR A 41 35.78 -16.66 -48.96
C THR A 41 34.87 -17.36 -47.94
N LEU A 42 35.00 -18.70 -47.86
CA LEU A 42 34.26 -19.51 -46.87
C LEU A 42 34.89 -19.33 -45.48
N CYS A 43 34.12 -18.81 -44.53
CA CYS A 43 34.64 -18.42 -43.20
C CYS A 43 33.97 -19.19 -42.05
N TYR A 44 34.77 -19.55 -41.03
CA TYR A 44 34.28 -20.05 -39.74
C TYR A 44 33.71 -18.90 -38.89
N ARG A 45 32.54 -19.11 -38.27
CA ARG A 45 31.78 -18.04 -37.58
C ARG A 45 32.06 -17.99 -36.08
N HIS A 46 33.29 -17.64 -35.71
CA HIS A 46 33.73 -17.50 -34.30
C HIS A 46 32.86 -16.55 -33.45
N ARG A 47 32.09 -15.62 -34.06
CA ARG A 47 31.18 -14.70 -33.35
C ARG A 47 30.14 -15.42 -32.47
N ALA A 48 29.67 -16.61 -32.87
CA ALA A 48 28.71 -17.38 -32.06
C ALA A 48 29.28 -17.77 -30.68
N LEU A 49 30.58 -18.07 -30.60
CA LEU A 49 31.26 -18.43 -29.35
C LEU A 49 31.36 -17.22 -28.40
N TRP A 50 31.64 -16.03 -28.94
CA TRP A 50 31.68 -14.79 -28.17
C TRP A 50 30.30 -14.38 -27.63
N VAL A 51 29.25 -14.57 -28.43
CA VAL A 51 27.85 -14.35 -28.00
C VAL A 51 27.48 -15.26 -26.83
N LEU A 52 27.85 -16.55 -26.87
CA LEU A 52 27.64 -17.46 -25.74
C LEU A 52 28.49 -17.12 -24.51
N ALA A 53 29.76 -16.75 -24.70
CA ALA A 53 30.66 -16.39 -23.60
C ALA A 53 30.14 -15.18 -22.78
N LEU A 54 29.39 -14.28 -23.43
CA LEU A 54 28.73 -13.14 -22.77
C LEU A 54 27.34 -13.48 -22.21
N TYR A 55 26.55 -14.31 -22.90
CA TYR A 55 25.19 -14.67 -22.47
C TYR A 55 25.15 -15.67 -21.29
N VAL A 56 26.01 -16.68 -21.29
CA VAL A 56 26.00 -17.75 -20.26
C VAL A 56 26.19 -17.22 -18.81
N PRO A 57 27.11 -16.28 -18.52
CA PRO A 57 27.20 -15.68 -17.19
C PRO A 57 25.92 -14.93 -16.78
N ILE A 58 25.31 -14.19 -17.71
CA ILE A 58 24.08 -13.41 -17.48
C ILE A 58 22.88 -14.34 -17.18
N LEU A 59 22.85 -15.54 -17.79
CA LEU A 59 21.86 -16.57 -17.53
C LEU A 59 22.06 -17.26 -16.16
N VAL A 60 23.29 -17.66 -15.83
CA VAL A 60 23.58 -18.56 -14.69
C VAL A 60 23.76 -17.81 -13.36
N VAL A 61 24.47 -16.68 -13.34
CA VAL A 61 24.81 -15.96 -12.10
C VAL A 61 23.57 -15.52 -11.32
N PRO A 62 22.50 -14.96 -11.94
CA PRO A 62 21.31 -14.56 -11.20
C PRO A 62 20.59 -15.74 -10.54
N TRP A 63 20.60 -16.92 -11.17
CA TRP A 63 19.98 -18.11 -10.61
C TRP A 63 20.76 -18.64 -9.40
N ALA A 64 22.08 -18.76 -9.51
CA ALA A 64 22.94 -19.19 -8.41
C ALA A 64 22.78 -18.27 -7.17
N LEU A 65 22.77 -16.96 -7.37
CA LEU A 65 22.54 -15.98 -6.30
C LEU A 65 21.12 -16.05 -5.72
N THR A 66 20.10 -16.31 -6.55
CA THR A 66 18.72 -16.54 -6.07
C THR A 66 18.67 -17.73 -5.09
N CYS A 67 19.32 -18.84 -5.46
CA CYS A 67 19.36 -20.06 -4.63
C CYS A 67 20.15 -19.87 -3.32
N VAL A 68 21.23 -19.09 -3.33
CA VAL A 68 22.02 -18.77 -2.12
C VAL A 68 21.17 -17.96 -1.13
N LEU A 69 20.59 -16.84 -1.59
CA LEU A 69 19.79 -15.92 -0.78
C LEU A 69 18.50 -16.55 -0.23
N ALA A 70 17.99 -17.63 -0.85
CA ALA A 70 16.86 -18.37 -0.32
C ALA A 70 17.13 -19.03 1.05
N TYR A 71 18.39 -19.28 1.38
CA TYR A 71 18.79 -19.90 2.65
C TYR A 71 19.54 -18.95 3.58
N HIS A 72 20.53 -18.20 3.08
CA HIS A 72 21.32 -17.28 3.90
C HIS A 72 21.61 -15.95 3.17
N PRO A 73 21.64 -14.82 3.90
CA PRO A 73 22.17 -13.58 3.36
C PRO A 73 23.65 -13.74 3.01
N LEU A 74 24.10 -13.13 1.90
CA LEU A 74 25.53 -12.99 1.63
C LEU A 74 26.24 -12.32 2.83
N ASP A 75 27.42 -12.83 3.17
CA ASP A 75 28.31 -12.43 4.27
C ASP A 75 27.76 -12.60 5.71
N LEU A 76 26.62 -13.27 5.91
CA LEU A 76 26.02 -13.49 7.24
C LEU A 76 25.43 -14.91 7.40
N PRO A 77 25.57 -15.57 8.57
CA PRO A 77 25.27 -17.00 8.72
C PRO A 77 23.77 -17.38 8.70
N SER A 78 22.86 -16.50 9.13
CA SER A 78 21.43 -16.80 9.19
C SER A 78 20.58 -15.55 9.34
N TYR A 79 19.44 -15.48 8.63
CA TYR A 79 18.43 -14.42 8.79
C TYR A 79 17.84 -14.30 10.21
N ILE A 80 18.00 -15.31 11.07
CA ILE A 80 17.27 -15.44 12.35
C ILE A 80 18.17 -15.15 13.58
N GLN A 81 19.50 -15.23 13.43
CA GLN A 81 20.44 -15.27 14.55
C GLN A 81 21.43 -14.09 14.63
N THR A 82 21.37 -13.12 13.70
CA THR A 82 22.31 -11.99 13.68
C THR A 82 21.62 -10.64 13.74
N ASP A 83 22.16 -9.73 14.56
CA ASP A 83 21.76 -8.32 14.57
C ASP A 83 22.06 -7.70 13.19
N PHE A 84 21.04 -7.28 12.46
CA PHE A 84 21.26 -6.62 11.17
C PHE A 84 21.64 -5.16 11.38
N THR A 85 22.81 -4.74 10.86
CA THR A 85 23.09 -3.30 10.73
C THR A 85 22.30 -2.72 9.56
N GLU A 86 22.02 -1.43 9.60
CA GLU A 86 21.39 -0.69 8.49
C GLU A 86 22.17 -0.85 7.17
N SER A 87 23.50 -1.01 7.24
CA SER A 87 24.33 -1.33 6.08
C SER A 87 23.92 -2.68 5.48
N ASN A 88 23.87 -3.75 6.29
CA ASN A 88 23.44 -5.07 5.83
C ASN A 88 22.02 -5.06 5.24
N VAL A 89 21.07 -4.34 5.86
CA VAL A 89 19.70 -4.16 5.32
C VAL A 89 19.73 -3.52 3.94
N SER A 90 20.52 -2.45 3.77
CA SER A 90 20.63 -1.73 2.49
C SER A 90 21.30 -2.58 1.40
N THR A 91 22.36 -3.30 1.74
CA THR A 91 23.10 -4.20 0.84
C THR A 91 22.22 -5.36 0.36
N GLN A 92 21.49 -6.03 1.25
CA GLN A 92 20.56 -7.11 0.87
C GLN A 92 19.44 -6.61 -0.06
N ARG A 93 18.87 -5.42 0.22
CA ARG A 93 17.88 -4.79 -0.67
C ARG A 93 18.47 -4.44 -2.04
N CYS A 94 19.70 -3.96 -2.10
CA CYS A 94 20.42 -3.67 -3.35
C CYS A 94 20.65 -4.94 -4.18
N ILE A 95 21.10 -6.03 -3.55
CA ILE A 95 21.33 -7.33 -4.21
C ILE A 95 20.03 -7.90 -4.79
N VAL A 96 18.93 -7.92 -4.02
CA VAL A 96 17.63 -8.43 -4.53
C VAL A 96 17.12 -7.58 -5.70
N ASN A 97 17.25 -6.25 -5.64
CA ASN A 97 16.90 -5.37 -6.75
C ASN A 97 17.76 -5.63 -8.00
N ALA A 98 19.08 -5.84 -7.84
CA ALA A 98 19.98 -6.16 -8.95
C ALA A 98 19.63 -7.49 -9.60
N LEU A 99 19.22 -8.50 -8.83
CA LEU A 99 18.74 -9.78 -9.37
C LEU A 99 17.45 -9.63 -10.18
N ALA A 100 16.51 -8.79 -9.74
CA ALA A 100 15.30 -8.50 -10.51
C ALA A 100 15.62 -7.84 -11.88
N VAL A 101 16.56 -6.89 -11.91
CA VAL A 101 17.04 -6.27 -13.16
C VAL A 101 17.73 -7.30 -14.07
N LEU A 102 18.63 -8.13 -13.53
CA LEU A 102 19.32 -9.16 -14.31
C LEU A 102 18.35 -10.20 -14.89
N ASN A 103 17.36 -10.65 -14.12
CA ASN A 103 16.33 -11.57 -14.61
C ASN A 103 15.49 -10.95 -15.74
N SER A 104 15.13 -9.67 -15.60
CA SER A 104 14.42 -8.90 -16.63
C SER A 104 15.24 -8.80 -17.92
N LEU A 105 16.55 -8.51 -17.82
CA LEU A 105 17.46 -8.47 -18.96
C LEU A 105 17.57 -9.82 -19.68
N VAL A 106 17.65 -10.94 -18.94
CA VAL A 106 17.63 -12.28 -19.57
C VAL A 106 16.32 -12.48 -20.34
N SER A 107 15.16 -12.20 -19.73
CA SER A 107 13.85 -12.45 -20.37
C SER A 107 13.68 -11.75 -21.73
N VAL A 108 14.24 -10.55 -21.90
CA VAL A 108 14.23 -9.79 -23.16
C VAL A 108 15.27 -10.32 -24.16
N VAL A 109 16.47 -10.70 -23.69
CA VAL A 109 17.60 -11.06 -24.57
C VAL A 109 17.54 -12.52 -25.07
N THR A 110 16.98 -13.44 -24.29
CA THR A 110 16.97 -14.88 -24.60
C THR A 110 16.36 -15.19 -25.97
N ILE A 111 15.15 -14.70 -26.28
CA ILE A 111 14.44 -15.08 -27.51
C ILE A 111 15.16 -14.56 -28.78
N PRO A 112 15.54 -13.27 -28.89
CA PRO A 112 16.32 -12.78 -30.04
C PRO A 112 17.65 -13.50 -30.22
N LEU A 113 18.40 -13.74 -29.12
CA LEU A 113 19.73 -14.33 -29.16
C LEU A 113 19.69 -15.81 -29.57
N VAL A 114 18.75 -16.58 -29.03
CA VAL A 114 18.54 -17.99 -29.41
C VAL A 114 18.07 -18.08 -30.87
N SER A 115 17.12 -17.24 -31.30
CA SER A 115 16.63 -17.25 -32.68
C SER A 115 17.75 -16.90 -33.69
N ALA A 116 18.63 -15.94 -33.36
CA ALA A 116 19.79 -15.59 -34.16
C ALA A 116 20.82 -16.74 -34.29
N LEU A 117 21.02 -17.54 -33.22
CA LEU A 117 21.87 -18.74 -33.28
C LEU A 117 21.21 -19.87 -34.09
N VAL A 118 19.89 -20.05 -33.97
CA VAL A 118 19.12 -21.01 -34.79
C VAL A 118 19.19 -20.65 -36.28
N ALA A 119 19.07 -19.37 -36.64
CA ALA A 119 19.22 -18.89 -38.02
C ALA A 119 20.64 -19.13 -38.59
N GLN A 120 21.68 -19.02 -37.76
CA GLN A 120 23.05 -19.41 -38.14
C GLN A 120 23.18 -20.94 -38.33
N ALA A 121 22.57 -21.73 -37.46
CA ALA A 121 22.55 -23.19 -37.59
C ALA A 121 21.76 -23.66 -38.83
N ALA A 122 20.71 -22.94 -39.26
CA ALA A 122 19.96 -23.21 -40.49
C ALA A 122 20.82 -23.10 -41.76
N VAL A 123 21.81 -22.19 -41.77
CA VAL A 123 22.81 -22.08 -42.85
C VAL A 123 23.66 -23.36 -42.94
N VAL A 124 24.12 -23.89 -41.80
CA VAL A 124 24.89 -25.15 -41.77
C VAL A 124 24.02 -26.36 -42.11
N TYR A 125 22.75 -26.38 -41.67
CA TYR A 125 21.80 -27.45 -41.98
C TYR A 125 21.46 -27.54 -43.47
N THR A 126 21.30 -26.40 -44.15
CA THR A 126 21.02 -26.36 -45.60
C THR A 126 22.26 -26.71 -46.45
N GLN A 127 23.47 -26.45 -45.94
CA GLN A 127 24.75 -26.83 -46.55
C GLN A 127 25.09 -28.32 -46.34
N ARG A 128 24.91 -28.89 -45.13
CA ARG A 128 25.26 -30.29 -44.80
C ARG A 128 24.21 -31.30 -45.30
N ARG A 129 24.08 -31.43 -46.63
CA ARG A 129 23.19 -32.40 -47.27
C ARG A 129 23.78 -33.82 -47.26
N ARG A 130 23.08 -34.77 -46.62
CA ARG A 130 23.31 -36.22 -46.86
C ARG A 130 22.61 -36.65 -48.17
N LYS A 131 23.12 -37.71 -48.83
CA LYS A 131 22.55 -38.23 -50.10
C LYS A 131 21.04 -38.54 -50.08
N ASN A 132 20.47 -38.80 -48.90
CA ASN A 132 19.05 -39.14 -48.72
C ASN A 132 18.22 -37.95 -48.16
N GLN A 133 18.74 -36.72 -48.14
CA GLN A 133 18.13 -35.56 -47.48
C GLN A 133 17.71 -34.50 -48.51
N THR A 134 16.49 -34.62 -49.02
CA THR A 134 15.87 -33.67 -49.95
C THR A 134 15.13 -32.55 -49.21
N ILE A 135 15.76 -31.37 -49.11
CA ILE A 135 15.11 -30.16 -48.60
C ILE A 135 14.42 -29.43 -49.78
N SER A 136 13.13 -29.19 -49.65
CA SER A 136 12.32 -28.46 -50.64
C SER A 136 12.54 -26.95 -50.59
N ILE A 137 12.15 -26.25 -51.66
CA ILE A 137 12.26 -24.77 -51.74
C ILE A 137 11.43 -24.12 -50.63
N SER A 138 10.17 -24.51 -50.44
CA SER A 138 9.30 -23.98 -49.39
C SER A 138 9.84 -24.22 -47.96
N GLN A 139 10.45 -25.37 -47.69
CA GLN A 139 11.17 -25.59 -46.42
C GLN A 139 12.39 -24.67 -46.25
N THR A 140 13.02 -24.24 -47.34
CA THR A 140 14.18 -23.34 -47.30
C THR A 140 13.75 -21.89 -47.04
N PHE A 141 12.63 -21.44 -47.63
CA PHE A 141 11.96 -20.19 -47.26
C PHE A 141 11.52 -20.22 -45.78
N ALA A 142 10.84 -21.27 -45.34
CA ALA A 142 10.43 -21.44 -43.94
C ALA A 142 11.60 -21.48 -42.92
N LEU A 143 12.83 -21.75 -43.38
CA LEU A 143 14.05 -21.66 -42.56
C LEU A 143 14.71 -20.27 -42.57
N ALA A 144 14.37 -19.41 -43.54
CA ALA A 144 14.83 -18.02 -43.59
C ALA A 144 13.86 -17.08 -42.86
N ASP A 145 12.55 -17.29 -43.08
CA ASP A 145 11.47 -16.47 -42.52
C ASP A 145 11.19 -16.79 -41.02
N GLY A 146 12.14 -17.42 -40.32
CA GLY A 146 12.03 -17.77 -38.90
C GLY A 146 10.89 -18.72 -38.56
N GLY A 147 10.48 -19.59 -39.49
CA GLY A 147 9.25 -20.39 -39.42
C GLY A 147 9.13 -21.37 -38.25
N TRP A 148 10.20 -21.60 -37.50
CA TRP A 148 10.17 -22.27 -36.19
C TRP A 148 9.39 -21.50 -35.12
N SER A 149 9.11 -20.21 -35.35
CA SER A 149 8.27 -19.36 -34.49
C SER A 149 6.78 -19.36 -34.86
N ASN A 150 6.42 -19.86 -36.05
CA ASN A 150 5.06 -19.74 -36.58
C ASN A 150 4.27 -21.08 -36.47
N PRO A 151 3.20 -21.15 -35.65
CA PRO A 151 2.41 -22.37 -35.48
C PRO A 151 1.78 -22.91 -36.76
N SER A 152 1.43 -22.07 -37.75
CA SER A 152 0.85 -22.56 -39.00
C SER A 152 1.90 -23.28 -39.86
N VAL A 153 3.10 -22.71 -39.96
CA VAL A 153 4.24 -23.31 -40.69
C VAL A 153 4.66 -24.62 -40.04
N LEU A 154 4.68 -24.70 -38.71
CA LEU A 154 4.92 -25.95 -37.99
C LEU A 154 3.82 -27.00 -38.23
N TYR A 155 2.54 -26.60 -38.23
CA TYR A 155 1.40 -27.49 -38.52
C TYR A 155 1.37 -28.01 -39.97
N GLU A 156 1.93 -27.25 -40.91
CA GLU A 156 2.14 -27.69 -42.30
C GLU A 156 3.39 -28.57 -42.44
N ALA A 157 4.43 -28.32 -41.65
CA ALA A 157 5.63 -29.17 -41.52
C ALA A 157 5.43 -30.39 -40.58
N TRP A 158 4.18 -30.71 -40.18
CA TRP A 158 3.84 -31.90 -39.39
C TRP A 158 4.04 -33.20 -40.22
N PRO A 159 4.39 -34.35 -39.60
CA PRO A 159 4.58 -35.62 -40.31
C PRO A 159 3.40 -36.10 -41.20
N PRO A 160 3.61 -37.06 -42.12
CA PRO A 160 2.73 -37.30 -43.26
C PRO A 160 1.50 -38.17 -42.95
N TRP A 161 0.53 -37.61 -42.21
CA TRP A 161 -0.75 -38.27 -41.87
C TRP A 161 -1.99 -37.68 -42.59
N LYS A 162 -1.83 -36.58 -43.36
CA LYS A 162 -2.94 -35.93 -44.09
C LYS A 162 -3.26 -36.69 -45.40
N ILE A 163 -4.31 -37.51 -45.39
CA ILE A 163 -4.92 -38.06 -46.61
C ILE A 163 -5.95 -37.06 -47.14
N ARG A 164 -5.75 -36.52 -48.35
CA ARG A 164 -6.73 -35.67 -49.05
C ARG A 164 -7.33 -36.44 -50.23
N THR A 165 -8.63 -36.70 -50.18
CA THR A 165 -9.38 -37.28 -51.31
C THR A 165 -9.63 -36.23 -52.38
N THR A 166 -9.28 -36.53 -53.63
CA THR A 166 -9.73 -35.80 -54.82
C THR A 166 -10.96 -36.48 -55.41
N GLY A 167 -11.76 -35.75 -56.21
CA GLY A 167 -13.09 -36.19 -56.64
C GLY A 167 -13.17 -37.50 -57.44
N ASN A 168 -12.06 -37.95 -58.02
CA ASN A 168 -11.99 -39.15 -58.87
C ASN A 168 -11.25 -40.33 -58.20
N GLY A 169 -11.52 -40.60 -56.91
CA GLY A 169 -11.29 -41.88 -56.23
C GLY A 169 -9.84 -42.35 -55.99
N ALA A 170 -8.84 -41.78 -56.67
CA ALA A 170 -7.46 -42.23 -56.62
C ALA A 170 -6.71 -41.75 -55.36
N LYS A 171 -6.20 -42.69 -54.56
CA LYS A 171 -5.42 -42.41 -53.33
C LYS A 171 -3.95 -42.07 -53.66
N ALA A 172 -3.69 -40.86 -54.15
CA ALA A 172 -2.34 -40.35 -54.34
C ALA A 172 -1.64 -40.11 -52.98
N ARG A 173 -0.56 -40.84 -52.70
CA ARG A 173 0.20 -40.73 -51.44
C ARG A 173 1.37 -39.75 -51.58
N GLN A 174 1.09 -38.46 -51.51
CA GLN A 174 2.12 -37.43 -51.55
C GLN A 174 2.94 -37.44 -50.24
N SER A 175 4.27 -37.48 -50.34
CA SER A 175 5.14 -37.51 -49.16
C SER A 175 5.19 -36.11 -48.50
N GLY A 176 4.67 -36.02 -47.27
CA GLY A 176 4.67 -34.76 -46.51
C GLY A 176 6.09 -34.33 -46.12
N SER A 177 6.49 -33.14 -46.56
CA SER A 177 7.83 -32.58 -46.38
C SER A 177 8.04 -32.01 -44.97
N GLY A 178 8.09 -32.88 -43.96
CA GLY A 178 8.47 -32.49 -42.59
C GLY A 178 9.97 -32.24 -42.47
N SER A 179 10.38 -31.11 -41.88
CA SER A 179 11.78 -30.82 -41.53
C SER A 179 12.01 -31.06 -40.04
N GLY A 180 12.82 -32.06 -39.71
CA GLY A 180 13.20 -32.34 -38.31
C GLY A 180 13.95 -31.18 -37.64
N PHE A 181 14.66 -30.36 -38.42
CA PHE A 181 15.35 -29.18 -37.89
C PHE A 181 14.35 -28.09 -37.44
N LEU A 182 13.27 -27.85 -38.19
CA LEU A 182 12.24 -26.87 -37.78
C LEU A 182 11.61 -27.24 -36.44
N TRP A 183 11.34 -28.53 -36.22
CA TRP A 183 10.78 -29.02 -34.96
C TRP A 183 11.77 -28.97 -33.78
N LEU A 184 13.04 -29.30 -34.00
CA LEU A 184 14.07 -29.17 -32.96
C LEU A 184 14.35 -27.70 -32.62
N ALA A 185 14.37 -26.81 -33.61
CA ALA A 185 14.48 -25.37 -33.43
C ALA A 185 13.29 -24.80 -32.64
N ALA A 186 12.05 -25.14 -33.03
CA ALA A 186 10.85 -24.71 -32.34
C ALA A 186 10.80 -25.22 -30.89
N LEU A 187 11.15 -26.49 -30.65
CA LEU A 187 11.22 -27.07 -29.31
C LEU A 187 12.28 -26.35 -28.44
N PHE A 188 13.44 -26.04 -29.00
CA PHE A 188 14.50 -25.35 -28.26
C PHE A 188 14.12 -23.90 -27.92
N VAL A 189 13.58 -23.14 -28.88
CA VAL A 189 13.04 -21.79 -28.64
C VAL A 189 11.90 -21.82 -27.61
N PHE A 190 11.01 -22.82 -27.68
CA PHE A 190 9.92 -23.00 -26.71
C PHE A 190 10.45 -23.22 -25.29
N ILE A 191 11.43 -24.12 -25.11
CA ILE A 191 12.07 -24.38 -23.81
C ILE A 191 12.72 -23.11 -23.25
N CYS A 192 13.45 -22.36 -24.08
CA CYS A 192 14.06 -21.09 -23.66
C CYS A 192 12.98 -20.05 -23.27
N SER A 193 11.85 -20.00 -23.99
CA SER A 193 10.77 -19.04 -23.74
C SER A 193 9.94 -19.34 -22.48
N ILE A 194 9.72 -20.62 -22.13
CA ILE A 194 8.90 -21.02 -20.99
C ILE A 194 9.68 -20.97 -19.65
N GLN A 195 11.03 -20.97 -19.72
CA GLN A 195 11.89 -21.02 -18.54
C GLN A 195 11.74 -19.80 -17.61
N GLN A 196 11.58 -18.58 -18.14
CA GLN A 196 11.39 -17.39 -17.30
C GLN A 196 10.00 -17.34 -16.63
N PRO A 197 8.87 -17.56 -17.33
CA PRO A 197 7.57 -17.73 -16.68
C PRO A 197 7.55 -18.85 -15.61
N ILE A 198 8.24 -19.98 -15.84
CA ILE A 198 8.40 -21.04 -14.83
C ILE A 198 9.21 -20.54 -13.62
N ARG A 199 10.27 -19.76 -13.85
CA ARG A 199 11.11 -19.19 -12.80
C ARG A 199 10.36 -18.17 -11.95
N GLU A 200 9.58 -17.28 -12.55
CA GLU A 200 8.69 -16.36 -11.85
C GLU A 200 7.59 -17.09 -11.06
N GLY A 201 7.09 -18.22 -11.57
CA GLY A 201 6.10 -19.05 -10.88
C GLY A 201 6.63 -19.82 -9.66
N PHE A 202 7.93 -20.09 -9.57
CA PHE A 202 8.57 -20.85 -8.47
C PHE A 202 9.45 -20.02 -7.54
N VAL A 203 9.81 -18.78 -7.91
CA VAL A 203 10.58 -17.84 -7.08
C VAL A 203 9.65 -16.72 -6.62
N THR A 204 9.15 -16.83 -5.39
CA THR A 204 8.38 -15.75 -4.76
C THR A 204 9.31 -14.84 -3.96
N THR A 205 8.96 -13.56 -3.81
CA THR A 205 9.69 -12.65 -2.91
C THR A 205 8.92 -12.55 -1.61
N GLY A 206 9.33 -13.35 -0.62
CA GLY A 206 8.87 -13.23 0.75
C GLY A 206 9.46 -12.00 1.44
N GLN A 207 8.97 -11.72 2.64
CA GLN A 207 9.55 -10.71 3.53
C GLN A 207 9.75 -11.34 4.90
N ILE A 208 11.00 -11.34 5.37
CA ILE A 208 11.34 -11.78 6.73
C ILE A 208 11.53 -10.55 7.62
N LEU A 209 10.92 -10.58 8.80
CA LEU A 209 11.11 -9.55 9.81
C LEU A 209 12.38 -9.85 10.60
N VAL A 210 13.32 -8.90 10.60
CA VAL A 210 14.57 -8.99 11.35
C VAL A 210 14.68 -7.88 12.39
N MET A 211 15.50 -8.14 13.40
CA MET A 211 15.87 -7.17 14.43
C MET A 211 17.14 -6.42 14.00
N THR A 212 17.13 -5.10 14.13
CA THR A 212 18.29 -4.23 13.86
C THR A 212 18.74 -3.49 15.12
N THR A 213 19.89 -2.82 15.04
CA THR A 213 20.43 -2.00 16.14
C THR A 213 19.59 -0.77 16.53
N LYS A 214 18.53 -0.43 15.77
CA LYS A 214 17.51 0.58 16.15
C LYS A 214 16.29 -0.02 16.86
N ASP A 215 16.16 -1.35 16.81
CA ASP A 215 15.02 -2.11 17.34
C ASP A 215 15.33 -2.68 18.71
N ASP A 216 16.62 -2.88 19.01
CA ASP A 216 17.16 -3.23 20.32
C ASP A 216 17.16 -2.05 21.29
N PRO A 217 16.43 -2.11 22.41
CA PRO A 217 16.53 -1.09 23.45
C PRO A 217 17.94 -1.01 24.07
N ALA A 218 18.68 -2.12 24.17
CA ALA A 218 20.00 -2.13 24.81
C ALA A 218 21.07 -1.38 23.98
N ALA A 219 21.27 -1.76 22.72
CA ALA A 219 22.24 -1.10 21.83
C ALA A 219 21.97 0.40 21.62
N SER A 220 20.70 0.83 21.71
CA SER A 220 20.32 2.22 21.48
C SER A 220 20.81 3.19 22.56
N GLN A 221 20.98 2.74 23.81
CA GLN A 221 21.32 3.62 24.93
C GLN A 221 22.74 4.21 24.84
N ILE A 222 23.62 3.64 24.03
CA ILE A 222 25.03 4.03 23.95
C ILE A 222 25.24 5.36 23.18
N PHE A 223 24.25 5.86 22.43
CA PHE A 223 24.32 7.16 21.73
C PHE A 223 23.04 8.00 21.90
N SER A 224 23.15 9.06 22.70
CA SER A 224 22.07 9.91 23.25
C SER A 224 21.27 10.78 22.25
N LEU A 225 21.34 10.54 20.93
CA LEU A 225 20.70 11.34 19.89
C LEU A 225 20.04 10.54 18.75
N ARG A 226 19.59 9.29 18.99
CA ARG A 226 18.80 8.53 18.01
C ARG A 226 17.49 8.02 18.60
N ARG A 227 16.36 8.38 17.96
CA ARG A 227 15.06 7.74 18.22
C ARG A 227 15.14 6.27 17.76
N GLY A 228 15.09 5.34 18.72
CA GLY A 228 14.82 3.93 18.43
C GLY A 228 13.40 3.73 17.88
N ARG A 229 13.11 2.53 17.35
CA ARG A 229 11.76 2.14 16.91
C ARG A 229 10.98 1.33 17.93
N TYR A 230 11.62 0.93 19.03
CA TYR A 230 10.95 0.26 20.14
C TYR A 230 10.05 1.24 20.91
N MET A 231 9.00 0.72 21.53
CA MET A 231 8.06 1.45 22.38
C MET A 231 7.83 0.65 23.68
N PRO A 232 7.80 1.28 24.86
CA PRO A 232 7.43 0.58 26.09
C PRO A 232 5.95 0.14 26.04
N LEU A 233 5.70 -1.13 26.34
CA LEU A 233 4.37 -1.72 26.47
C LEU A 233 3.78 -1.49 27.87
N GLY A 234 4.64 -1.53 28.89
CA GLY A 234 4.26 -1.51 30.29
C GLY A 234 5.38 -2.02 31.18
N PHE A 235 5.04 -2.26 32.45
CA PHE A 235 5.97 -2.70 33.48
C PHE A 235 5.55 -4.07 34.03
N ASP A 236 6.52 -4.97 34.17
CA ASP A 236 6.38 -6.28 34.79
C ASP A 236 7.04 -6.22 36.17
N PRO A 237 6.30 -6.45 37.27
CA PRO A 237 6.83 -6.28 38.62
C PRO A 237 7.82 -7.41 38.94
N GLU A 238 8.89 -7.10 39.66
CA GLU A 238 9.82 -8.13 40.14
C GLU A 238 9.38 -8.69 41.51
N PRO A 239 9.87 -9.88 41.93
CA PRO A 239 9.46 -10.49 43.20
C PRO A 239 9.86 -9.65 44.43
N ASP A 240 10.90 -8.82 44.30
CA ASP A 240 11.33 -7.86 45.31
C ASP A 240 10.32 -6.71 45.47
N ASP A 241 9.90 -6.09 44.36
CA ASP A 241 8.82 -5.08 44.34
C ASP A 241 7.60 -5.56 45.12
N MET A 242 7.14 -6.78 44.80
CA MET A 242 5.98 -7.43 45.40
C MET A 242 6.15 -7.65 46.91
N SER A 243 7.38 -7.79 47.42
CA SER A 243 7.64 -7.97 48.85
C SER A 243 7.49 -6.68 49.65
N THR A 244 7.56 -5.51 48.99
CA THR A 244 7.55 -4.18 49.63
C THR A 244 6.18 -3.50 49.64
N ILE A 245 5.20 -3.98 48.88
CA ILE A 245 3.90 -3.30 48.72
C ILE A 245 3.06 -3.35 50.02
N PRO A 246 2.53 -2.21 50.51
CA PRO A 246 1.69 -2.20 51.71
C PRO A 246 0.35 -2.94 51.49
N GLU A 247 -0.06 -3.74 52.47
CA GLU A 247 -1.32 -4.51 52.43
C GLU A 247 -2.52 -3.62 52.07
N GLY A 248 -2.67 -2.48 52.75
CA GLY A 248 -3.78 -1.54 52.54
C GLY A 248 -3.89 -0.98 51.12
N ALA A 249 -2.77 -0.85 50.39
CA ALA A 249 -2.77 -0.35 49.01
C ALA A 249 -3.29 -1.39 48.00
N VAL A 250 -3.23 -2.68 48.33
CA VAL A 250 -3.81 -3.77 47.54
C VAL A 250 -5.25 -4.03 47.98
N VAL A 251 -5.54 -4.04 49.29
CA VAL A 251 -6.89 -4.16 49.85
C VAL A 251 -7.81 -3.08 49.29
N GLN A 252 -7.43 -1.79 49.36
CA GLN A 252 -8.24 -0.70 48.81
C GLN A 252 -8.53 -0.88 47.31
N ARG A 253 -7.60 -1.46 46.54
CA ARG A 253 -7.83 -1.75 45.12
C ARG A 253 -8.80 -2.91 44.94
N LEU A 254 -8.66 -3.96 45.73
CA LEU A 254 -9.54 -5.13 45.72
C LEU A 254 -10.97 -4.78 46.15
N GLU A 255 -11.17 -3.94 47.16
CA GLU A 255 -12.47 -3.39 47.58
C GLU A 255 -13.22 -2.76 46.39
N ASN A 256 -12.54 -1.89 45.63
CA ASN A 256 -13.12 -1.22 44.47
C ASN A 256 -13.43 -2.21 43.34
N SER A 257 -12.52 -3.14 43.03
CA SER A 257 -12.78 -4.21 42.06
C SER A 257 -14.01 -5.02 42.44
N LEU A 258 -14.08 -5.53 43.69
CA LEU A 258 -15.19 -6.37 44.17
C LEU A 258 -16.53 -5.64 44.23
N ALA A 259 -16.55 -4.35 44.56
CA ALA A 259 -17.78 -3.56 44.53
C ALA A 259 -18.31 -3.35 43.09
N SER A 260 -17.40 -3.24 42.11
CA SER A 260 -17.74 -3.06 40.69
C SER A 260 -17.98 -4.36 39.90
N LEU A 261 -17.61 -5.51 40.46
CA LEU A 261 -17.47 -6.77 39.73
C LEU A 261 -18.80 -7.31 39.16
N SER A 262 -18.95 -7.23 37.84
CA SER A 262 -20.04 -7.89 37.09
C SER A 262 -19.70 -9.34 36.75
N SER A 263 -20.68 -10.23 36.82
CA SER A 263 -20.52 -11.62 36.34
C SER A 263 -20.50 -11.74 34.82
N SER A 264 -21.01 -10.74 34.08
CA SER A 264 -20.98 -10.71 32.61
C SER A 264 -19.72 -10.05 32.02
N GLU A 265 -18.86 -9.46 32.86
CA GLU A 265 -17.65 -8.76 32.40
C GLU A 265 -16.43 -9.70 32.40
N VAL A 266 -15.51 -9.47 31.47
CA VAL A 266 -14.26 -10.25 31.32
C VAL A 266 -13.09 -9.34 31.71
N PRO A 267 -12.41 -9.59 32.84
CA PRO A 267 -11.33 -8.72 33.31
C PRO A 267 -10.19 -8.58 32.28
N THR A 268 -9.63 -7.38 32.14
CA THR A 268 -8.59 -7.09 31.13
C THR A 268 -7.31 -7.88 31.35
N HIS A 269 -7.02 -8.29 32.58
CA HIS A 269 -5.85 -9.08 32.96
C HIS A 269 -6.12 -10.60 33.06
N LEU A 270 -7.29 -11.08 32.60
CA LEU A 270 -7.63 -12.50 32.55
C LEU A 270 -7.02 -13.17 31.31
N TRP A 271 -6.02 -14.03 31.50
CA TRP A 271 -5.41 -14.85 30.44
C TRP A 271 -5.83 -16.34 30.55
N PRO A 272 -6.19 -17.04 29.46
CA PRO A 272 -6.53 -18.46 29.50
C PRO A 272 -5.28 -19.37 29.49
N ASP A 273 -5.28 -20.42 30.29
CA ASP A 273 -4.19 -21.39 30.40
C ASP A 273 -4.38 -22.57 29.45
N LEU A 274 -4.26 -22.29 28.14
CA LEU A 274 -4.62 -23.17 27.01
C LEU A 274 -4.01 -24.59 27.01
N GLN A 275 -2.98 -24.82 27.84
CA GLN A 275 -2.29 -26.11 27.98
C GLN A 275 -2.98 -27.06 28.98
N ASN A 276 -3.78 -26.51 29.88
CA ASN A 276 -4.56 -27.25 30.88
C ASN A 276 -6.04 -27.43 30.46
N MET A 277 -6.46 -26.83 29.34
CA MET A 277 -7.81 -26.99 28.77
C MET A 277 -7.90 -28.20 27.84
N ALA A 278 -9.01 -28.93 27.91
CA ALA A 278 -9.30 -30.03 27.01
C ALA A 278 -9.59 -29.55 25.57
N PRO A 279 -9.36 -30.38 24.53
CA PRO A 279 -9.71 -30.05 23.13
C PRO A 279 -11.20 -29.76 22.86
N PHE A 280 -12.07 -30.08 23.81
CA PHE A 280 -13.48 -29.71 23.81
C PHE A 280 -13.68 -28.27 24.30
N GLU A 281 -13.15 -27.94 25.48
CA GLU A 281 -13.24 -26.63 26.14
C GLU A 281 -12.61 -25.52 25.28
N LEU A 282 -11.53 -25.82 24.55
CA LEU A 282 -10.91 -24.92 23.58
C LEU A 282 -11.88 -24.43 22.47
N LYS A 283 -12.98 -25.13 22.19
CA LYS A 283 -14.04 -24.67 21.28
C LYS A 283 -15.08 -23.77 21.95
N GLU A 284 -15.17 -23.80 23.28
CA GLU A 284 -16.16 -23.07 24.07
C GLU A 284 -15.60 -21.75 24.65
N VAL A 285 -14.29 -21.50 24.57
CA VAL A 285 -13.67 -20.19 24.91
C VAL A 285 -14.41 -18.98 24.27
N PRO A 286 -14.90 -19.03 23.00
CA PRO A 286 -15.73 -17.95 22.45
C PRO A 286 -17.12 -17.82 23.08
N GLN A 287 -17.67 -18.90 23.65
CA GLN A 287 -18.98 -18.94 24.31
C GLN A 287 -18.91 -18.58 25.80
N MET A 288 -17.77 -18.80 26.47
CA MET A 288 -17.52 -18.31 27.84
C MET A 288 -17.67 -16.78 27.94
N LYS A 289 -17.41 -16.04 26.84
CA LYS A 289 -17.69 -14.60 26.71
C LYS A 289 -19.19 -14.23 26.78
N GLN A 290 -20.11 -15.19 26.70
CA GLN A 290 -21.56 -14.98 26.86
C GLN A 290 -22.10 -15.45 28.21
N LEU A 291 -21.42 -16.41 28.86
CA LEU A 291 -21.84 -16.98 30.16
C LEU A 291 -21.16 -16.32 31.37
N GLY A 292 -20.06 -15.59 31.14
CA GLY A 292 -19.24 -15.00 32.20
C GLY A 292 -18.13 -15.95 32.67
N PRO A 293 -16.91 -15.45 32.96
CA PRO A 293 -15.77 -16.30 33.32
C PRO A 293 -15.98 -17.06 34.66
N TRP A 294 -16.91 -16.60 35.50
CA TRP A 294 -17.18 -17.14 36.84
C TRP A 294 -18.32 -18.17 36.90
N ALA A 295 -18.87 -18.59 35.75
CA ALA A 295 -19.95 -19.59 35.69
C ALA A 295 -19.51 -21.00 36.14
N GLN A 296 -18.23 -21.32 35.96
CA GLN A 296 -17.56 -22.57 36.36
C GLN A 296 -16.45 -22.25 37.39
N PRO A 297 -15.97 -23.22 38.19
CA PRO A 297 -14.75 -23.06 38.97
C PRO A 297 -13.55 -22.68 38.08
N ALA A 298 -12.72 -21.74 38.51
CA ALA A 298 -11.75 -21.04 37.66
C ALA A 298 -10.48 -21.84 37.26
N SER A 299 -10.55 -23.18 37.22
CA SER A 299 -9.45 -24.05 36.80
C SER A 299 -9.19 -23.93 35.29
N GLY A 300 -8.41 -22.92 34.90
CA GLY A 300 -8.08 -22.66 33.48
C GLY A 300 -7.63 -21.23 33.16
N PHE A 301 -7.47 -20.34 34.14
CA PHE A 301 -7.08 -18.94 33.91
C PHE A 301 -5.93 -18.48 34.81
N PHE A 302 -5.23 -17.43 34.39
CA PHE A 302 -4.18 -16.77 35.16
C PHE A 302 -4.23 -15.24 34.99
N VAL A 303 -3.60 -14.53 35.92
CA VAL A 303 -3.38 -13.08 35.91
C VAL A 303 -1.97 -12.78 35.42
N ALA A 304 -1.79 -11.71 34.65
CA ALA A 304 -0.51 -11.03 34.47
C ALA A 304 -0.66 -9.51 34.59
N ALA A 305 0.41 -8.78 34.91
CA ALA A 305 0.39 -7.31 35.01
C ALA A 305 0.01 -6.61 33.68
N LEU A 306 0.24 -7.28 32.54
CA LEU A 306 -0.16 -6.82 31.21
C LEU A 306 -1.57 -7.30 30.82
N PRO A 307 -2.35 -6.50 30.05
CA PRO A 307 -3.62 -6.93 29.50
C PRO A 307 -3.49 -8.14 28.55
N ASN A 308 -4.52 -9.00 28.53
CA ASN A 308 -4.58 -10.16 27.64
C ASN A 308 -4.47 -9.75 26.16
N GLY A 309 -3.66 -10.49 25.40
CA GLY A 309 -3.37 -10.22 23.98
C GLY A 309 -2.20 -9.25 23.73
N THR A 310 -1.48 -8.83 24.77
CA THR A 310 -0.27 -7.99 24.60
C THR A 310 0.84 -8.76 23.87
N THR A 311 1.41 -8.15 22.81
CA THR A 311 2.49 -8.72 21.99
C THR A 311 3.70 -7.79 21.84
N THR A 312 4.89 -8.38 21.70
CA THR A 312 6.20 -7.70 21.75
C THR A 312 6.85 -7.48 20.38
N GLY A 313 6.14 -7.79 19.30
CA GLY A 313 6.66 -7.70 17.94
C GLY A 313 7.87 -8.64 17.74
N ILE A 314 8.98 -8.11 17.19
CA ILE A 314 10.19 -8.90 16.92
C ILE A 314 11.00 -9.26 18.19
N LEU A 315 10.74 -8.55 19.30
CA LEU A 315 11.38 -8.76 20.60
C LEU A 315 10.75 -9.96 21.32
N ARG A 316 11.51 -10.65 22.16
CA ARG A 316 11.01 -11.73 23.02
C ARG A 316 11.16 -11.34 24.48
N HIS A 317 10.03 -11.20 25.18
CA HIS A 317 10.01 -10.92 26.61
C HIS A 317 9.27 -12.01 27.38
N ARG A 318 9.61 -12.13 28.67
CA ARG A 318 8.87 -12.90 29.66
C ARG A 318 8.14 -11.95 30.61
N ALA A 319 6.94 -12.37 31.04
CA ALA A 319 6.11 -11.65 32.00
C ALA A 319 5.73 -12.56 33.18
N MET A 320 5.49 -11.99 34.37
CA MET A 320 5.05 -12.78 35.54
C MET A 320 3.58 -13.17 35.40
N ARG A 321 3.24 -14.39 35.85
CA ARG A 321 1.85 -14.84 36.02
C ARG A 321 1.56 -15.44 37.39
N LEU A 322 0.32 -15.22 37.84
CA LEU A 322 -0.30 -15.86 39.01
C LEU A 322 -1.51 -16.68 38.57
N ASN A 323 -1.54 -17.97 38.86
CA ASN A 323 -2.68 -18.87 38.66
C ASN A 323 -3.16 -19.34 40.04
N SER A 324 -4.45 -19.24 40.35
CA SER A 324 -5.03 -19.69 41.62
C SER A 324 -6.21 -20.63 41.39
N THR A 325 -6.27 -21.69 42.19
CA THR A 325 -7.40 -22.62 42.23
C THR A 325 -7.96 -22.69 43.64
N VAL A 326 -9.28 -22.56 43.77
CA VAL A 326 -10.02 -22.70 45.02
C VAL A 326 -10.71 -24.06 45.03
N ARG A 327 -10.76 -24.73 46.18
CA ARG A 327 -11.65 -25.88 46.42
C ARG A 327 -12.32 -25.74 47.78
N CYS A 328 -13.65 -25.84 47.83
CA CYS A 328 -14.44 -25.74 49.05
C CYS A 328 -15.14 -27.05 49.39
N ASN A 329 -15.22 -27.39 50.68
CA ASN A 329 -16.00 -28.52 51.19
C ASN A 329 -16.78 -28.10 52.43
N GLU A 330 -17.94 -28.70 52.65
CA GLU A 330 -18.64 -28.66 53.93
C GLU A 330 -17.97 -29.62 54.94
N ILE A 331 -17.88 -29.20 56.20
CA ILE A 331 -17.27 -29.95 57.31
C ILE A 331 -18.18 -29.93 58.53
N GLU A 332 -17.98 -30.86 59.47
CA GLU A 332 -18.69 -30.79 60.74
C GLU A 332 -18.31 -29.54 61.55
N GLN A 333 -19.27 -28.93 62.23
CA GLN A 333 -19.03 -27.80 63.16
C GLN A 333 -18.05 -28.15 64.30
N SER A 334 -17.94 -29.43 64.64
CA SER A 334 -16.93 -30.01 65.54
C SER A 334 -15.48 -29.75 65.08
N SER A 335 -15.29 -29.56 63.77
CA SER A 335 -13.99 -29.41 63.10
C SER A 335 -13.58 -27.96 62.85
N PHE A 336 -14.41 -26.98 63.24
CA PHE A 336 -13.98 -25.58 63.22
C PHE A 336 -12.88 -25.35 64.28
N PRO A 337 -11.72 -24.75 63.94
CA PRO A 337 -10.61 -24.61 64.85
C PRO A 337 -10.96 -23.71 66.06
N SER A 338 -10.81 -24.26 67.27
CA SER A 338 -11.04 -23.53 68.54
C SER A 338 -10.05 -22.38 68.76
N THR A 339 -8.84 -22.50 68.22
CA THR A 339 -7.85 -21.43 68.07
C THR A 339 -7.31 -21.45 66.64
N CYS A 340 -7.40 -20.33 65.93
CA CYS A 340 -6.87 -20.24 64.57
C CYS A 340 -5.33 -20.35 64.58
N ALA A 341 -4.76 -21.17 63.69
CA ALA A 341 -3.34 -21.54 63.75
C ALA A 341 -2.44 -20.56 63.00
N GLY A 342 -1.35 -20.10 63.60
CA GLY A 342 -0.34 -19.28 62.93
C GLY A 342 0.40 -18.31 63.86
N GLU A 343 1.37 -17.57 63.32
CA GLU A 343 2.05 -16.47 64.03
C GLU A 343 1.19 -15.20 64.09
N ASN A 344 0.40 -14.94 63.05
CA ASN A 344 -0.53 -13.80 62.99
C ASN A 344 -1.74 -14.17 62.09
N PRO A 345 -2.56 -15.15 62.48
CA PRO A 345 -3.70 -15.60 61.68
C PRO A 345 -4.80 -14.53 61.65
N PHE A 346 -5.52 -14.43 60.53
CA PHE A 346 -6.67 -13.53 60.47
C PHE A 346 -7.90 -14.24 61.05
N THR A 347 -8.56 -13.58 62.02
CA THR A 347 -9.85 -14.03 62.56
C THR A 347 -10.86 -12.89 62.56
N SER A 348 -12.13 -13.22 62.31
CA SER A 348 -13.25 -12.29 62.40
C SER A 348 -14.44 -13.00 63.02
N ASN A 349 -15.19 -12.32 63.88
CA ASN A 349 -16.29 -12.90 64.66
C ASN A 349 -17.41 -11.86 64.80
N PHE A 350 -18.56 -12.14 64.20
CA PHE A 350 -19.77 -11.32 64.30
C PHE A 350 -20.86 -12.10 65.04
N SER A 351 -21.59 -11.43 65.93
CA SER A 351 -22.73 -12.03 66.65
C SER A 351 -23.77 -10.98 67.00
N SER A 352 -24.96 -11.08 66.42
CA SER A 352 -26.07 -10.14 66.64
C SER A 352 -27.19 -10.78 67.47
N SER A 353 -27.24 -10.41 68.75
CA SER A 353 -28.30 -10.76 69.72
C SER A 353 -28.69 -12.26 69.77
N GLY A 354 -27.78 -13.17 69.40
CA GLY A 354 -28.06 -14.62 69.34
C GLY A 354 -29.01 -15.06 68.21
N ARG A 355 -29.31 -14.18 67.24
CA ARG A 355 -30.14 -14.46 66.04
C ARG A 355 -29.33 -14.83 64.80
N PHE A 356 -28.09 -14.39 64.76
CA PHE A 356 -27.15 -14.64 63.69
C PHE A 356 -25.72 -14.49 64.21
N GLY A 357 -24.83 -15.40 63.83
CA GLY A 357 -23.42 -15.33 64.17
C GLY A 357 -22.54 -15.99 63.11
N VAL A 358 -21.36 -15.43 62.88
CA VAL A 358 -20.38 -15.89 61.88
C VAL A 358 -18.97 -15.81 62.44
N ARG A 359 -18.22 -16.89 62.32
CA ARG A 359 -16.82 -17.02 62.76
C ARG A 359 -15.96 -17.38 61.56
N ILE A 360 -14.87 -16.66 61.37
CA ILE A 360 -13.93 -16.84 60.26
C ILE A 360 -12.52 -17.00 60.82
N CYS A 361 -11.80 -17.99 60.31
CA CYS A 361 -10.39 -18.25 60.61
C CYS A 361 -9.62 -18.51 59.31
N VAL A 362 -8.59 -17.70 59.06
CA VAL A 362 -7.58 -17.94 58.02
C VAL A 362 -6.24 -18.19 58.72
N PRO A 363 -5.77 -19.44 58.78
CA PRO A 363 -4.47 -19.77 59.35
C PRO A 363 -3.31 -19.04 58.65
N GLY A 364 -2.20 -18.86 59.36
CA GLY A 364 -0.94 -18.33 58.82
C GLY A 364 -0.47 -17.03 59.44
N GLN A 365 -0.01 -16.09 58.60
CA GLN A 365 0.69 -14.89 59.05
C GLN A 365 0.36 -13.68 58.14
N ARG A 366 -0.67 -12.93 58.52
CA ARG A 366 -1.02 -11.63 57.92
C ARG A 366 0.14 -10.65 58.08
N GLY A 367 0.36 -9.82 57.06
CA GLY A 367 1.42 -8.79 57.05
C GLY A 367 2.81 -9.28 56.62
N LYS A 368 2.93 -10.48 56.05
CA LYS A 368 4.20 -11.08 55.58
C LYS A 368 4.04 -11.62 54.16
N PHE A 369 4.99 -11.26 53.30
CA PHE A 369 5.05 -11.74 51.93
C PHE A 369 5.23 -13.28 51.86
N PRO A 370 4.37 -14.02 51.12
CA PRO A 370 4.35 -15.48 51.16
C PRO A 370 5.29 -16.16 50.14
N TRP A 371 5.99 -15.39 49.30
CA TRP A 371 6.86 -15.90 48.24
C TRP A 371 8.35 -15.69 48.55
N GLN A 372 9.22 -16.55 48.02
CA GLN A 372 10.66 -16.30 47.99
C GLN A 372 11.00 -15.37 46.83
N LEU A 373 12.03 -14.53 46.95
CA LEU A 373 12.38 -13.50 45.96
C LEU A 373 12.85 -14.05 44.59
N SER A 374 13.02 -15.36 44.44
CA SER A 374 13.39 -16.00 43.16
C SER A 374 12.35 -15.82 42.04
N ARG A 375 12.83 -15.85 40.79
CA ARG A 375 12.01 -15.86 39.56
C ARG A 375 11.56 -17.26 39.11
N SER A 376 12.10 -18.35 39.67
CA SER A 376 11.60 -19.71 39.37
C SER A 376 10.19 -19.92 39.91
N ARG A 377 9.47 -20.93 39.39
CA ARG A 377 8.12 -21.26 39.83
C ARG A 377 8.08 -21.52 41.33
N GLN A 378 7.03 -21.02 41.98
CA GLN A 378 6.70 -21.31 43.38
C GLN A 378 5.19 -21.60 43.48
N ASP A 379 4.83 -22.53 44.34
CA ASP A 379 3.44 -22.85 44.67
C ASP A 379 3.21 -22.57 46.17
N THR A 380 2.10 -21.93 46.52
CA THR A 380 1.66 -21.67 47.90
C THR A 380 0.25 -22.23 48.13
N VAL A 381 -0.06 -22.51 49.40
CA VAL A 381 -1.37 -23.00 49.83
C VAL A 381 -1.85 -22.17 51.01
N GLU A 382 -3.11 -21.73 50.95
CA GLU A 382 -3.81 -20.99 52.01
C GLU A 382 -5.14 -21.69 52.32
N ASP A 383 -5.60 -21.64 53.56
CA ASP A 383 -6.87 -22.25 54.00
C ASP A 383 -7.77 -21.20 54.66
N ILE A 384 -9.09 -21.34 54.49
CA ILE A 384 -10.10 -20.57 55.23
C ILE A 384 -11.16 -21.50 55.81
N PHE A 385 -11.49 -21.27 57.07
CA PHE A 385 -12.58 -21.90 57.79
C PHE A 385 -13.66 -20.85 58.07
N VAL A 386 -14.90 -21.17 57.70
CA VAL A 386 -16.08 -20.33 57.93
C VAL A 386 -17.13 -21.15 58.67
N ASP A 387 -17.64 -20.62 59.76
CA ASP A 387 -18.75 -21.18 60.52
C ASP A 387 -19.85 -20.13 60.64
N ALA A 388 -21.06 -20.43 60.18
CA ALA A 388 -22.20 -19.53 60.22
C ALA A 388 -23.42 -20.21 60.84
N ASN A 389 -24.19 -19.47 61.61
CA ASN A 389 -25.41 -19.94 62.26
C ASN A 389 -26.47 -18.83 62.25
N SER A 390 -27.66 -19.13 61.74
CA SER A 390 -28.84 -18.26 61.82
C SER A 390 -30.02 -18.97 62.48
N THR A 391 -30.51 -18.34 63.55
CA THR A 391 -31.68 -18.74 64.34
C THR A 391 -32.83 -17.79 64.01
N ASP A 392 -33.48 -18.04 62.86
CA ASP A 392 -34.68 -17.31 62.47
C ASP A 392 -35.88 -17.71 63.34
N THR A 393 -36.87 -16.82 63.47
CA THR A 393 -38.08 -17.10 64.26
C THR A 393 -39.18 -17.77 63.43
N ASN A 394 -39.06 -17.75 62.10
CA ASN A 394 -40.08 -18.29 61.17
C ASN A 394 -39.55 -19.41 60.25
N GLN A 395 -38.30 -19.84 60.41
CA GLN A 395 -37.68 -20.93 59.64
C GLN A 395 -36.84 -21.82 60.57
N ALA A 396 -36.51 -23.03 60.12
CA ALA A 396 -35.60 -23.89 60.86
C ALA A 396 -34.21 -23.23 61.01
N PRO A 397 -33.50 -23.40 62.13
CA PRO A 397 -32.16 -22.84 62.29
C PRO A 397 -31.21 -23.48 61.28
N VAL A 398 -30.46 -22.63 60.58
CA VAL A 398 -29.49 -23.06 59.57
C VAL A 398 -28.09 -22.79 60.10
N SER A 399 -27.29 -23.84 60.23
CA SER A 399 -25.88 -23.76 60.60
C SER A 399 -25.05 -24.58 59.62
N TYR A 400 -24.02 -23.96 59.04
CA TYR A 400 -23.07 -24.63 58.15
C TYR A 400 -21.65 -24.23 58.51
N THR A 401 -20.73 -25.17 58.32
CA THR A 401 -19.30 -24.98 58.54
C THR A 401 -18.56 -25.46 57.30
N GLN A 402 -17.70 -24.62 56.74
CA GLN A 402 -16.99 -24.88 55.49
C GLN A 402 -15.49 -24.67 55.64
N HIS A 403 -14.73 -25.50 54.93
CA HIS A 403 -13.29 -25.37 54.75
C HIS A 403 -13.00 -25.23 53.27
N CYS A 404 -12.31 -24.15 52.88
CA CYS A 404 -11.79 -23.97 51.53
C CYS A 404 -10.27 -23.89 51.54
N THR A 405 -9.64 -24.65 50.65
CA THR A 405 -8.21 -24.59 50.35
C THR A 405 -7.99 -23.84 49.04
N VAL A 406 -7.07 -22.89 49.03
CA VAL A 406 -6.63 -22.16 47.84
C VAL A 406 -5.18 -22.53 47.55
N LYS A 407 -4.91 -22.93 46.30
CA LYS A 407 -3.55 -23.19 45.80
C LYS A 407 -3.20 -22.14 44.75
N THR A 408 -2.12 -21.41 44.96
CA THR A 408 -1.65 -20.37 44.03
C THR A 408 -0.25 -20.72 43.52
N THR A 409 -0.06 -20.63 42.20
CA THR A 409 1.22 -20.80 41.51
C THR A 409 1.69 -19.46 40.96
N ARG A 410 2.90 -19.04 41.32
CA ARG A 410 3.62 -17.89 40.77
C ARG A 410 4.74 -18.38 39.85
N GLY A 411 4.93 -17.73 38.72
CA GLY A 411 6.07 -17.97 37.83
C GLY A 411 6.05 -17.03 36.64
N TYR A 412 6.75 -17.40 35.57
CA TYR A 412 6.85 -16.58 34.35
C TYR A 412 6.38 -17.36 33.11
N PHE A 413 6.01 -16.62 32.06
CA PHE A 413 5.70 -17.15 30.73
C PHE A 413 6.27 -16.23 29.64
N GLU A 414 6.46 -16.75 28.43
CA GLU A 414 6.86 -15.96 27.26
C GLU A 414 5.66 -15.24 26.63
N LEU A 415 5.80 -13.96 26.29
CA LEU A 415 4.75 -13.18 25.62
C LEU A 415 4.65 -13.52 24.11
N GLY A 416 3.50 -13.18 23.52
CA GLY A 416 3.31 -13.30 22.07
C GLY A 416 4.27 -12.38 21.29
N SER A 417 4.98 -12.94 20.32
CA SER A 417 5.97 -12.27 19.48
C SER A 417 5.86 -12.77 18.02
N ASP A 418 6.37 -12.02 17.05
CA ASP A 418 6.35 -12.44 15.64
C ASP A 418 7.09 -13.78 15.41
N ARG A 419 8.03 -14.11 16.31
CA ARG A 419 8.80 -15.36 16.29
C ARG A 419 8.01 -16.58 16.78
N ASN A 420 6.96 -16.39 17.58
CA ASN A 420 6.07 -17.45 18.07
C ASN A 420 4.63 -17.34 17.49
N GLY A 421 4.44 -16.53 16.44
CA GLY A 421 3.15 -16.32 15.79
C GLY A 421 2.15 -15.51 16.62
N GLY A 422 2.62 -14.74 17.60
CA GLY A 422 1.79 -14.03 18.58
C GLY A 422 1.25 -14.92 19.71
N ILE A 423 1.68 -16.18 19.81
CA ILE A 423 1.19 -17.17 20.78
C ILE A 423 2.12 -17.17 22.00
N TYR A 424 1.56 -16.90 23.18
CA TYR A 424 2.29 -16.92 24.43
C TYR A 424 2.67 -18.34 24.89
N GLY A 425 3.75 -18.45 25.66
CA GLY A 425 4.37 -19.71 26.05
C GLY A 425 3.80 -20.38 27.31
N PRO A 426 4.32 -21.57 27.67
CA PRO A 426 4.04 -22.26 28.93
C PRO A 426 4.40 -21.44 30.18
N LEU A 427 3.92 -21.92 31.33
CA LEU A 427 4.59 -21.65 32.61
C LEU A 427 6.03 -22.18 32.56
N LEU A 428 6.99 -21.37 32.98
CA LEU A 428 8.39 -21.74 33.11
C LEU A 428 8.65 -22.27 34.52
N GLU A 429 8.97 -23.56 34.64
CA GLU A 429 9.32 -24.21 35.92
C GLU A 429 10.55 -23.55 36.57
N GLN A 430 11.60 -23.29 35.78
CA GLN A 430 12.84 -22.67 36.24
C GLN A 430 13.17 -21.42 35.42
N TRP A 431 13.55 -20.34 36.10
CA TRP A 431 14.11 -19.16 35.44
C TRP A 431 15.59 -19.42 35.13
N VAL A 432 15.86 -19.91 33.91
CA VAL A 432 17.23 -20.07 33.40
C VAL A 432 17.78 -18.70 33.00
N GLU A 433 18.87 -18.27 33.64
CA GLU A 433 19.67 -17.13 33.19
C GLU A 433 20.57 -17.55 32.01
N PRO A 434 20.74 -16.72 30.97
CA PRO A 434 21.56 -17.05 29.82
C PRO A 434 23.05 -17.02 30.17
N ASP A 435 23.77 -18.04 29.71
CA ASP A 435 25.25 -18.05 29.60
C ASP A 435 25.74 -16.73 28.98
N PRO A 436 26.78 -16.06 29.54
CA PRO A 436 27.36 -14.84 29.00
C PRO A 436 27.64 -14.87 27.48
N LEU A 437 28.11 -15.99 26.93
CA LEU A 437 28.37 -16.16 25.50
C LEU A 437 27.08 -16.34 24.67
N ALA A 438 25.97 -16.71 25.30
CA ALA A 438 24.67 -16.91 24.68
C ALA A 438 23.69 -15.73 24.84
N GLN A 439 24.08 -14.64 25.53
CA GLN A 439 23.19 -13.53 25.90
C GLN A 439 22.42 -12.91 24.71
N LYS A 440 23.01 -12.84 23.52
CA LYS A 440 22.36 -12.31 22.31
C LYS A 440 21.24 -13.19 21.73
N ALA A 441 21.12 -14.46 22.14
CA ALA A 441 20.46 -15.46 21.30
C ALA A 441 18.98 -15.77 21.62
N LYS A 442 18.42 -15.32 22.76
CA LYS A 442 17.12 -15.85 23.24
C LYS A 442 16.06 -14.84 23.72
N PHE A 443 16.35 -13.92 24.64
CA PHE A 443 15.33 -13.04 25.25
C PHE A 443 15.86 -11.63 25.56
N ASN A 444 14.98 -10.63 25.45
CA ASN A 444 15.26 -9.20 25.62
C ASN A 444 15.04 -8.70 27.06
N ASP A 445 14.83 -9.59 28.04
CA ASP A 445 14.52 -9.23 29.43
C ASP A 445 15.69 -8.57 30.20
N TYR A 446 16.89 -8.60 29.62
CA TYR A 446 18.14 -8.18 30.24
C TYR A 446 18.66 -6.91 29.55
N LEU A 447 18.09 -5.77 29.93
CA LEU A 447 18.62 -4.46 29.54
C LEU A 447 19.64 -4.00 30.58
N SER A 448 20.79 -3.48 30.12
CA SER A 448 21.82 -2.93 30.99
C SER A 448 21.41 -1.55 31.51
N ASP A 449 21.47 -1.33 32.82
CA ASP A 449 21.24 -0.03 33.49
C ASP A 449 22.44 0.94 33.26
N PHE A 450 22.86 1.12 31.99
CA PHE A 450 24.10 1.80 31.58
C PHE A 450 24.16 3.31 31.92
N TRP A 451 23.06 3.88 32.42
CA TRP A 451 22.92 5.32 32.72
C TRP A 451 22.70 5.65 34.20
N ARG A 452 22.67 4.69 35.13
CA ARG A 452 22.52 5.01 36.58
C ARG A 452 23.82 5.48 37.24
N ASP A 453 24.95 4.86 36.90
CA ASP A 453 26.27 5.24 37.43
C ASP A 453 27.11 5.84 36.29
N GLY A 454 27.02 7.16 36.11
CA GLY A 454 27.75 7.88 35.06
C GLY A 454 29.25 7.96 35.32
N ASN A 455 30.00 6.94 34.88
CA ASN A 455 31.47 6.91 34.99
C ASN A 455 32.17 6.35 33.76
N LYS A 456 33.48 6.55 33.68
CA LYS A 456 34.32 6.25 32.51
C LYS A 456 34.57 4.74 32.38
N LEU A 457 34.84 4.31 31.14
CA LEU A 457 35.62 3.09 30.88
C LEU A 457 37.00 3.27 31.50
N GLU A 458 37.32 2.49 32.53
CA GLU A 458 38.70 2.39 33.02
C GLU A 458 39.49 1.46 32.11
N VAL A 459 40.59 2.01 31.61
CA VAL A 459 41.55 1.37 30.71
C VAL A 459 42.90 1.44 31.41
N ASP A 460 43.67 0.35 31.40
CA ASP A 460 45.00 0.34 32.01
C ASP A 460 46.02 1.18 31.22
N GLU A 461 47.20 1.33 31.80
CA GLU A 461 48.33 2.03 31.18
C GLU A 461 48.88 1.33 29.92
N GLN A 462 48.36 0.15 29.54
CA GLN A 462 48.68 -0.57 28.31
C GLN A 462 47.57 -0.49 27.24
N GLY A 463 46.41 0.10 27.56
CA GLY A 463 45.28 0.25 26.64
C GLY A 463 44.26 -0.89 26.66
N GLN A 464 44.29 -1.81 27.63
CA GLN A 464 43.26 -2.84 27.79
C GLN A 464 42.17 -2.40 28.78
N VAL A 465 40.93 -2.84 28.53
CA VAL A 465 39.79 -2.58 29.42
C VAL A 465 39.79 -3.63 30.52
N VAL A 466 40.15 -3.23 31.75
CA VAL A 466 40.40 -4.17 32.87
C VAL A 466 39.13 -4.49 33.67
N SER A 467 37.99 -3.86 33.36
CA SER A 467 36.71 -4.15 34.00
C SER A 467 35.63 -4.61 33.01
N SER A 468 35.40 -5.93 32.99
CA SER A 468 34.12 -6.49 32.56
C SER A 468 33.11 -6.36 33.70
N TYR A 469 32.08 -5.52 33.53
CA TYR A 469 30.97 -5.41 34.48
C TYR A 469 30.08 -6.67 34.46
N GLU A 470 30.51 -7.74 35.15
CA GLU A 470 29.66 -8.90 35.46
C GLU A 470 28.66 -8.61 36.59
N GLY A 471 28.90 -7.54 37.37
CA GLY A 471 28.05 -7.11 38.49
C GLY A 471 26.88 -6.21 38.07
N ARG A 472 25.70 -6.50 38.63
CA ARG A 472 24.43 -5.74 38.47
C ARG A 472 23.74 -5.85 37.10
N TRP A 473 23.74 -7.06 36.53
CA TRP A 473 22.45 -7.59 36.07
C TRP A 473 21.48 -7.59 37.27
N ARG A 474 20.19 -7.26 37.09
CA ARG A 474 19.18 -7.51 38.13
C ARG A 474 18.91 -9.01 38.25
N ARG A 475 19.84 -9.71 38.90
CA ARG A 475 19.60 -11.00 39.55
C ARG A 475 18.47 -10.78 40.57
N PRO A 476 17.52 -11.72 40.71
CA PRO A 476 16.53 -11.66 41.77
C PRO A 476 17.23 -12.10 43.07
N SER A 477 17.98 -11.18 43.68
CA SER A 477 19.03 -11.51 44.62
C SER A 477 18.55 -11.50 46.08
N GLU A 478 18.98 -12.48 46.86
CA GLU A 478 18.92 -12.45 48.33
C GLU A 478 20.03 -11.54 48.92
N VAL A 479 20.55 -10.60 48.12
CA VAL A 479 21.84 -9.91 48.33
C VAL A 479 21.67 -8.39 48.30
N ASP A 480 20.86 -7.86 47.39
CA ASP A 480 20.62 -6.42 47.24
C ASP A 480 19.33 -6.01 47.98
N LYS A 481 19.35 -6.03 49.31
CA LYS A 481 18.33 -5.29 50.06
C LYS A 481 18.44 -3.81 49.70
N LEU A 482 17.31 -3.12 49.55
CA LEU A 482 17.23 -1.66 49.36
C LEU A 482 17.95 -0.84 50.47
N THR A 483 18.31 -1.46 51.59
CA THR A 483 19.10 -0.86 52.68
C THR A 483 20.61 -0.81 52.42
N ASP A 484 21.15 -1.68 51.56
CA ASP A 484 22.58 -2.02 51.55
C ASP A 484 23.36 -1.35 50.41
N ILE A 485 22.73 -0.42 49.66
CA ILE A 485 23.34 0.39 48.59
C ILE A 485 23.85 1.71 49.17
N PRO A 486 25.18 1.92 49.37
CA PRO A 486 25.68 3.11 50.03
C PRO A 486 25.55 4.36 49.15
N GLY A 487 25.00 5.44 49.71
CA GLY A 487 24.96 6.76 49.07
C GLY A 487 23.74 7.05 48.19
N TRP A 488 22.83 6.08 47.98
CA TRP A 488 21.49 6.39 47.47
C TRP A 488 20.58 6.80 48.64
N PRO A 489 19.98 8.00 48.61
CA PRO A 489 18.79 8.21 49.43
C PRO A 489 17.68 7.31 48.90
N LEU A 490 16.98 6.61 49.79
CA LEU A 490 15.63 6.14 49.48
C LEU A 490 14.84 7.36 48.96
N PRO A 491 14.07 7.26 47.87
CA PRO A 491 13.17 8.33 47.48
C PRO A 491 12.23 8.62 48.66
N GLY A 492 12.30 9.82 49.24
CA GLY A 492 11.53 10.17 50.45
C GLY A 492 10.02 9.99 50.29
N TYR A 493 9.54 9.90 49.05
CA TYR A 493 8.18 9.52 48.67
C TYR A 493 7.74 8.11 49.07
N ILE A 494 8.64 7.17 49.38
CA ILE A 494 8.25 5.81 49.81
C ILE A 494 7.71 5.81 51.26
N GLU A 495 8.12 6.76 52.10
CA GLU A 495 7.57 6.94 53.45
C GLU A 495 6.60 8.14 53.56
N ALA A 496 6.80 9.22 52.78
CA ALA A 496 6.13 10.49 53.02
C ALA A 496 4.71 10.65 52.45
N ASP A 497 4.38 10.03 51.30
CA ASP A 497 3.15 10.32 50.54
C ASP A 497 2.49 9.05 49.98
N TRP A 498 2.06 8.16 50.87
CA TRP A 498 0.98 7.21 50.55
C TRP A 498 -0.37 7.90 50.81
N PRO A 499 -1.18 8.23 49.77
CA PRO A 499 -2.48 8.90 49.94
C PRO A 499 -3.59 7.94 50.40
N VAL A 500 -3.25 7.04 51.34
CA VAL A 500 -4.23 6.30 52.12
C VAL A 500 -4.76 7.23 53.21
N GLY A 501 -6.08 7.24 53.44
CA GLY A 501 -6.69 8.11 54.45
C GLY A 501 -6.12 7.84 55.85
N PRO A 502 -6.24 8.79 56.80
CA PRO A 502 -5.56 8.73 58.11
C PRO A 502 -5.91 7.52 59.01
N ALA A 503 -6.91 6.70 58.63
CA ALA A 503 -7.18 5.40 59.24
C ALA A 503 -6.12 4.31 58.91
N PHE A 504 -5.48 4.40 57.74
CA PHE A 504 -4.62 3.34 57.19
C PHE A 504 -3.11 3.56 57.41
N ASN A 505 -2.68 4.74 57.91
CA ASN A 505 -1.26 5.07 58.08
C ASN A 505 -0.64 4.46 59.37
N LYS A 506 -0.90 3.16 59.61
CA LYS A 506 -0.56 2.44 60.86
C LYS A 506 -0.33 0.92 60.71
N SER A 507 0.43 0.47 59.71
CA SER A 507 0.88 -0.94 59.70
C SER A 507 2.16 -1.18 58.90
N ASN A 508 3.18 -1.75 59.55
CA ASN A 508 4.36 -2.32 58.89
C ASN A 508 4.05 -3.70 58.27
N MET A 509 2.92 -3.79 57.55
CA MET A 509 2.36 -5.04 57.02
C MET A 509 2.45 -5.06 55.49
N THR A 510 3.27 -5.97 54.97
CA THR A 510 3.35 -6.22 53.53
C THR A 510 2.25 -7.20 53.12
N MET A 511 1.85 -7.18 51.84
CA MET A 511 0.73 -8.01 51.38
C MET A 511 0.98 -9.50 51.64
N ALA A 512 -0.01 -10.16 52.26
CA ALA A 512 -0.04 -11.61 52.46
C ALA A 512 -0.46 -12.35 51.18
N GLY A 513 -0.83 -13.63 51.28
CA GLY A 513 -1.37 -14.38 50.15
C GLY A 513 -2.71 -13.84 49.63
N PRO A 514 -3.12 -14.21 48.41
CA PRO A 514 -4.36 -13.70 47.81
C PRO A 514 -5.64 -14.17 48.51
N LEU A 515 -5.65 -15.32 49.21
CA LEU A 515 -6.79 -15.69 50.07
C LEU A 515 -6.80 -14.85 51.36
N MET A 516 -5.67 -14.72 52.05
CA MET A 516 -5.54 -13.87 53.25
C MET A 516 -5.97 -12.42 52.94
N THR A 517 -5.50 -11.86 51.81
CA THR A 517 -5.87 -10.51 51.36
C THR A 517 -7.35 -10.41 51.01
N SER A 518 -7.93 -11.45 50.38
CA SER A 518 -9.38 -11.53 50.14
C SER A 518 -10.18 -11.54 51.44
N ALA A 519 -9.77 -12.32 52.44
CA ALA A 519 -10.47 -12.41 53.72
C ALA A 519 -10.37 -11.13 54.55
N VAL A 520 -9.19 -10.48 54.57
CA VAL A 520 -9.00 -9.14 55.17
C VAL A 520 -9.89 -8.10 54.48
N THR A 521 -10.01 -8.16 53.17
CA THR A 521 -10.88 -7.25 52.38
C THR A 521 -12.36 -7.47 52.66
N LEU A 522 -12.81 -8.73 52.76
CA LEU A 522 -14.22 -9.07 52.93
C LEU A 522 -14.71 -8.94 54.38
N PHE A 523 -13.85 -9.17 55.38
CA PHE A 523 -14.26 -9.33 56.78
C PHE A 523 -13.39 -8.58 57.81
N GLY A 524 -12.39 -7.82 57.37
CA GLY A 524 -11.46 -7.07 58.24
C GLY A 524 -12.01 -5.72 58.70
N GLU A 525 -11.16 -4.94 59.38
CA GLU A 525 -11.50 -3.71 60.11
C GLU A 525 -12.18 -2.61 59.27
N ASN A 526 -11.94 -2.56 57.95
CA ASN A 526 -12.57 -1.57 57.04
C ASN A 526 -13.76 -2.16 56.25
N SER A 527 -14.09 -3.43 56.44
CA SER A 527 -15.20 -4.09 55.77
C SER A 527 -16.56 -3.72 56.37
N LEU A 528 -17.64 -4.01 55.64
CA LEU A 528 -19.01 -3.90 56.15
C LEU A 528 -19.23 -4.73 57.44
N PHE A 529 -18.50 -5.83 57.62
CA PHE A 529 -18.64 -6.68 58.81
C PHE A 529 -18.15 -5.99 60.07
N ALA A 530 -16.98 -5.36 60.04
CA ALA A 530 -16.48 -4.56 61.16
C ALA A 530 -17.38 -3.33 61.40
N ALA A 531 -17.69 -2.58 60.35
CA ALA A 531 -18.55 -1.39 60.44
C ALA A 531 -19.94 -1.68 61.03
N ALA A 532 -20.50 -2.87 60.77
CA ALA A 532 -21.77 -3.29 61.36
C ALA A 532 -21.63 -3.89 62.78
N ASN A 533 -20.53 -4.58 63.09
CA ASN A 533 -20.24 -5.08 64.44
C ASN A 533 -20.02 -3.94 65.46
N GLU A 534 -19.44 -2.82 64.99
CA GLU A 534 -19.24 -1.60 65.78
C GLU A 534 -20.43 -0.62 65.72
N SER A 535 -21.46 -0.94 64.93
CA SER A 535 -22.62 -0.08 64.77
C SER A 535 -23.52 -0.07 66.01
N ASN A 536 -24.22 1.05 66.19
CA ASN A 536 -25.27 1.22 67.19
C ASN A 536 -26.40 2.08 66.61
N ASN A 537 -27.50 2.24 67.36
CA ASN A 537 -28.71 2.97 66.95
C ASN A 537 -28.46 4.42 66.45
N SER A 538 -27.29 5.03 66.70
CA SER A 538 -26.92 6.36 66.18
C SER A 538 -25.97 6.34 64.98
N THR A 539 -25.30 5.22 64.70
CA THR A 539 -24.32 5.07 63.60
C THR A 539 -24.80 4.14 62.49
N ALA A 540 -25.73 3.21 62.76
CA ALA A 540 -26.27 2.27 61.78
C ALA A 540 -26.87 2.95 60.54
N SER A 541 -27.53 4.11 60.71
CA SER A 541 -28.08 4.90 59.61
C SER A 541 -27.01 5.42 58.63
N LEU A 542 -25.82 5.80 59.12
CA LEU A 542 -24.70 6.26 58.31
C LEU A 542 -24.06 5.09 57.55
N VAL A 543 -23.92 3.93 58.19
CA VAL A 543 -23.45 2.69 57.55
C VAL A 543 -24.42 2.30 56.44
N LEU A 544 -25.73 2.26 56.71
CA LEU A 544 -26.76 1.99 55.72
C LEU A 544 -26.77 2.98 54.55
N GLU A 545 -26.57 4.29 54.79
CA GLU A 545 -26.48 5.26 53.70
C GLU A 545 -25.29 4.92 52.77
N GLN A 546 -24.11 4.64 53.31
CA GLN A 546 -22.95 4.27 52.51
C GLN A 546 -23.13 2.92 51.79
N THR A 547 -23.77 1.94 52.44
CA THR A 547 -24.03 0.61 51.86
C THR A 547 -25.09 0.66 50.75
N CYS A 548 -26.26 1.27 51.02
CA CYS A 548 -27.42 1.25 50.13
C CYS A 548 -27.39 2.33 49.04
N ARG A 549 -26.95 3.57 49.32
CA ARG A 549 -26.92 4.65 48.30
C ARG A 549 -25.67 4.61 47.41
N LEU A 550 -24.49 4.29 47.96
CA LEU A 550 -23.23 4.29 47.22
C LEU A 550 -22.88 2.91 46.62
N ASN A 551 -23.75 1.91 46.80
CA ASN A 551 -23.60 0.54 46.30
C ASN A 551 -22.22 -0.10 46.60
N ARG A 552 -21.67 0.15 47.80
CA ARG A 552 -20.34 -0.35 48.21
C ARG A 552 -20.34 -1.79 48.73
N LEU A 553 -21.36 -2.58 48.37
CA LEU A 553 -21.42 -4.01 48.70
C LEU A 553 -20.48 -4.79 47.76
N PRO A 554 -19.54 -5.60 48.29
CA PRO A 554 -18.80 -6.56 47.48
C PRO A 554 -19.76 -7.48 46.71
N PHE A 555 -19.45 -7.77 45.45
CA PHE A 555 -20.26 -8.58 44.54
C PHE A 555 -21.67 -8.02 44.22
N SER A 556 -21.96 -6.74 44.52
CA SER A 556 -23.28 -6.13 44.26
C SER A 556 -23.72 -6.17 42.78
N ALA A 557 -22.77 -6.16 41.84
CA ALA A 557 -23.00 -6.27 40.40
C ALA A 557 -22.89 -7.71 39.86
N PHE A 558 -22.52 -8.69 40.70
CA PHE A 558 -22.26 -10.08 40.31
C PHE A 558 -23.55 -10.87 40.05
N ARG A 559 -24.69 -10.39 40.58
CA ARG A 559 -26.04 -10.88 40.28
C ARG A 559 -27.02 -9.72 40.32
N ASN A 560 -28.27 -9.94 39.91
CA ASN A 560 -29.30 -8.90 39.92
C ASN A 560 -29.48 -8.28 41.32
N TYR A 561 -29.22 -6.97 41.43
CA TYR A 561 -29.31 -6.10 42.61
C TYR A 561 -30.59 -6.24 43.48
N ARG A 562 -31.64 -6.89 42.96
CA ARG A 562 -32.92 -7.16 43.63
C ARG A 562 -32.78 -7.84 45.01
N ASP A 563 -31.81 -8.72 45.18
CA ASP A 563 -31.70 -9.53 46.39
C ASP A 563 -31.39 -8.66 47.64
N TYR A 564 -30.58 -7.61 47.48
CA TYR A 564 -30.24 -6.66 48.56
C TYR A 564 -31.19 -5.45 48.63
N ALA A 565 -31.67 -4.94 47.50
CA ALA A 565 -32.52 -3.74 47.44
C ALA A 565 -33.73 -3.81 48.39
N ALA A 566 -34.40 -4.97 48.44
CA ALA A 566 -35.56 -5.20 49.31
C ALA A 566 -35.28 -5.10 50.82
N ALA A 567 -34.01 -5.17 51.25
CA ALA A 567 -33.63 -4.92 52.65
C ALA A 567 -33.48 -3.41 52.92
N CYS A 568 -32.77 -2.70 52.01
CA CYS A 568 -32.59 -1.25 52.05
C CYS A 568 -33.93 -0.49 52.02
N GLU A 569 -34.91 -0.97 51.25
CA GLU A 569 -36.24 -0.36 51.09
C GLU A 569 -37.27 -0.78 52.16
N SER A 570 -36.89 -1.57 53.16
CA SER A 570 -37.83 -2.11 54.15
C SER A 570 -38.24 -1.12 55.25
N ASN A 571 -39.44 -1.29 55.81
CA ASN A 571 -39.96 -0.49 56.95
C ASN A 571 -39.41 -0.95 58.32
N MET A 572 -38.25 -1.61 58.37
CA MET A 572 -37.62 -2.10 59.60
C MET A 572 -36.77 -1.00 60.28
N SER A 573 -36.39 -1.19 61.55
CA SER A 573 -35.38 -0.33 62.19
C SER A 573 -34.01 -0.50 61.52
N ASP A 574 -33.15 0.51 61.61
CA ASP A 574 -31.89 0.54 60.86
C ASP A 574 -30.91 -0.57 61.29
N ASP A 575 -30.80 -0.88 62.59
CA ASP A 575 -30.07 -2.05 63.10
C ASP A 575 -30.57 -3.37 62.46
N GLU A 576 -31.88 -3.49 62.23
CA GLU A 576 -32.52 -4.70 61.71
C GLU A 576 -32.39 -4.80 60.18
N LYS A 577 -32.41 -3.67 59.47
CA LYS A 577 -32.05 -3.59 58.04
C LYS A 577 -30.61 -4.07 57.83
N LEU A 578 -29.69 -3.56 58.65
CA LEU A 578 -28.26 -3.88 58.57
C LEU A 578 -28.02 -5.36 58.84
N LEU A 579 -28.65 -5.92 59.87
CA LEU A 579 -28.66 -7.37 60.14
C LEU A 579 -29.20 -8.19 58.96
N GLN A 580 -30.29 -7.75 58.31
CA GLN A 580 -30.84 -8.45 57.14
C GLN A 580 -29.91 -8.40 55.93
N ILE A 581 -29.19 -7.29 55.71
CA ILE A 581 -28.18 -7.17 54.65
C ILE A 581 -27.00 -8.11 54.92
N MET A 582 -26.51 -8.18 56.16
CA MET A 582 -25.41 -9.08 56.55
C MET A 582 -25.79 -10.56 56.41
N LYS A 583 -26.98 -10.95 56.88
CA LYS A 583 -27.49 -12.32 56.71
C LYS A 583 -27.53 -12.69 55.23
N LYS A 584 -28.16 -11.86 54.38
CA LYS A 584 -28.20 -12.06 52.93
C LYS A 584 -26.82 -12.14 52.29
N PHE A 585 -25.84 -11.34 52.73
CA PHE A 585 -24.49 -11.40 52.19
C PHE A 585 -23.81 -12.74 52.48
N ILE A 586 -23.88 -13.20 53.73
CA ILE A 586 -23.30 -14.47 54.14
C ILE A 586 -24.03 -15.66 53.51
N ASP A 587 -25.36 -15.60 53.39
CA ASP A 587 -26.13 -16.60 52.66
C ASP A 587 -25.70 -16.63 51.18
N VAL A 588 -25.57 -15.47 50.50
CA VAL A 588 -25.17 -15.40 49.08
C VAL A 588 -23.74 -15.90 48.83
N LEU A 589 -22.79 -15.62 49.72
CA LEU A 589 -21.41 -16.09 49.58
C LEU A 589 -21.20 -17.54 50.01
N PHE A 590 -21.93 -18.02 51.03
CA PHE A 590 -21.57 -19.25 51.75
C PHE A 590 -22.71 -20.27 51.93
N SER A 591 -23.95 -20.06 51.49
CA SER A 591 -25.04 -21.05 51.73
C SER A 591 -24.81 -22.43 51.08
N ASP A 592 -23.91 -22.51 50.10
CA ASP A 592 -23.53 -23.72 49.38
C ASP A 592 -22.07 -23.57 48.94
N TRP A 593 -21.24 -24.59 49.21
CA TRP A 593 -19.81 -24.62 48.92
C TRP A 593 -19.49 -24.41 47.43
N VAL A 594 -20.41 -24.73 46.51
CA VAL A 594 -20.26 -24.48 45.07
C VAL A 594 -20.36 -22.98 44.75
N PHE A 595 -21.14 -22.21 45.51
CA PHE A 595 -21.13 -20.75 45.42
C PHE A 595 -19.91 -20.16 46.12
N THR A 596 -19.53 -20.68 47.29
CA THR A 596 -18.31 -20.28 48.00
C THR A 596 -17.07 -20.40 47.09
N GLU A 597 -16.91 -21.52 46.40
CA GLU A 597 -15.80 -21.76 45.47
C GLU A 597 -15.77 -20.75 44.31
N ARG A 598 -16.94 -20.32 43.80
CA ARG A 598 -17.05 -19.30 42.74
C ARG A 598 -16.70 -17.88 43.24
N TYR A 599 -17.32 -17.43 44.34
CA TYR A 599 -17.09 -16.08 44.88
C TYR A 599 -15.65 -15.92 45.38
N LEU A 600 -15.09 -16.94 46.05
CA LEU A 600 -13.67 -16.93 46.43
C LEU A 600 -12.74 -17.03 45.22
N SER A 601 -13.06 -17.80 44.17
CA SER A 601 -12.25 -17.82 42.93
C SER A 601 -12.15 -16.43 42.30
N ALA A 602 -13.27 -15.70 42.22
CA ALA A 602 -13.30 -14.34 41.71
C ALA A 602 -12.51 -13.37 42.62
N SER A 603 -12.66 -13.47 43.94
CA SER A 603 -11.91 -12.64 44.89
C SER A 603 -10.40 -12.87 44.83
N VAL A 604 -9.97 -14.13 44.84
CA VAL A 604 -8.55 -14.52 44.78
C VAL A 604 -7.93 -14.11 43.44
N PHE A 605 -8.67 -14.21 42.34
CA PHE A 605 -8.24 -13.67 41.05
C PHE A 605 -8.04 -12.15 41.09
N HIS A 606 -9.02 -11.39 41.59
CA HIS A 606 -8.87 -9.94 41.69
C HIS A 606 -7.84 -9.52 42.73
N ALA A 607 -7.54 -10.33 43.74
CA ALA A 607 -6.42 -10.11 44.65
C ALA A 607 -5.06 -10.24 43.93
N ASN A 608 -4.90 -11.26 43.08
CA ASN A 608 -3.72 -11.42 42.21
C ASN A 608 -3.59 -10.27 41.19
N GLU A 609 -4.71 -9.82 40.60
CA GLU A 609 -4.75 -8.67 39.68
C GLU A 609 -4.39 -7.37 40.38
N ALA A 610 -5.04 -7.09 41.53
CA ALA A 610 -4.73 -5.93 42.35
C ALA A 610 -3.26 -5.92 42.75
N MET A 611 -2.69 -7.06 43.16
CA MET A 611 -1.28 -7.21 43.48
C MET A 611 -0.35 -6.86 42.32
N LEU A 612 -0.46 -7.57 41.19
CA LEU A 612 0.47 -7.39 40.05
C LEU A 612 0.33 -6.01 39.41
N VAL A 613 -0.90 -5.49 39.28
CA VAL A 613 -1.15 -4.18 38.65
C VAL A 613 -0.82 -3.03 39.61
N GLN A 614 -1.12 -3.12 40.90
CA GLN A 614 -0.74 -2.07 41.86
C GLN A 614 0.79 -2.01 42.03
N THR A 615 1.47 -3.16 42.08
CA THR A 615 2.93 -3.21 42.16
C THR A 615 3.55 -2.58 40.91
N SER A 616 3.20 -3.03 39.71
CA SER A 616 3.76 -2.48 38.45
C SER A 616 3.45 -0.99 38.23
N GLN A 617 2.30 -0.49 38.71
CA GLN A 617 1.97 0.94 38.66
C GLN A 617 2.69 1.79 39.73
N LYS A 618 3.27 1.16 40.76
CA LYS A 618 4.01 1.84 41.84
C LYS A 618 5.53 1.77 41.68
N THR A 619 6.07 0.68 41.12
CA THR A 619 7.51 0.51 40.86
C THR A 619 7.93 0.85 39.43
N SER A 620 7.00 1.36 38.61
CA SER A 620 7.22 1.83 37.24
C SER A 620 8.38 2.83 37.14
N GLY A 621 9.41 2.50 36.35
CA GLY A 621 10.58 3.36 36.12
C GLY A 621 11.64 3.33 37.23
N CYS A 622 11.41 2.62 38.34
CA CYS A 622 12.40 2.41 39.41
C CYS A 622 12.92 0.97 39.39
N THR A 623 12.11 0.02 39.85
CA THR A 623 12.54 -1.36 40.15
C THR A 623 11.85 -2.42 39.30
N ALA A 624 10.65 -2.17 38.78
CA ALA A 624 9.98 -3.05 37.80
C ALA A 624 10.74 -3.14 36.47
N ARG A 625 10.63 -4.28 35.79
CA ARG A 625 11.17 -4.49 34.44
C ARG A 625 10.28 -3.79 33.40
N THR A 626 10.86 -2.88 32.62
CA THR A 626 10.15 -2.29 31.46
C THR A 626 10.12 -3.30 30.31
N LEU A 627 8.94 -3.60 29.78
CA LEU A 627 8.77 -4.48 28.64
C LEU A 627 8.54 -3.66 27.36
N PHE A 628 9.14 -4.08 26.25
CA PHE A 628 9.13 -3.34 25.00
C PHE A 628 8.47 -4.11 23.87
N SER A 629 7.88 -3.37 22.93
CA SER A 629 7.53 -3.87 21.59
C SER A 629 8.39 -3.17 20.56
N SER A 630 8.70 -3.85 19.46
CA SER A 630 9.37 -3.23 18.31
C SER A 630 8.84 -3.80 17.00
N PRO A 631 8.51 -2.95 16.01
CA PRO A 631 7.98 -3.38 14.72
C PRO A 631 9.05 -3.96 13.78
N GLY A 632 10.33 -3.99 14.20
CA GLY A 632 11.45 -4.58 13.44
C GLY A 632 11.72 -3.95 12.06
N THR A 633 12.35 -4.73 11.19
CA THR A 633 12.63 -4.35 9.79
C THR A 633 12.35 -5.49 8.82
N TYR A 634 11.52 -5.26 7.81
CA TYR A 634 11.31 -6.21 6.73
C TYR A 634 12.48 -6.20 5.73
N ILE A 635 13.12 -7.36 5.55
CA ILE A 635 14.08 -7.63 4.47
C ILE A 635 13.38 -8.47 3.39
N PRO A 636 13.46 -8.09 2.10
CA PRO A 636 12.97 -8.94 1.02
C PRO A 636 13.87 -10.17 0.89
N LYS A 637 13.25 -11.35 0.84
CA LYS A 637 13.95 -12.64 0.78
C LYS A 637 13.38 -13.49 -0.37
N PRO A 638 14.21 -14.07 -1.25
CA PRO A 638 13.75 -15.08 -2.20
C PRO A 638 13.22 -16.31 -1.46
N GLU A 639 12.04 -16.77 -1.83
CA GLU A 639 11.45 -18.03 -1.39
C GLU A 639 11.32 -18.95 -2.60
N VAL A 640 12.06 -20.06 -2.56
CA VAL A 640 12.18 -21.03 -3.66
C VAL A 640 11.96 -22.42 -3.09
N SER A 641 11.03 -23.19 -3.66
CA SER A 641 10.80 -24.57 -3.25
C SER A 641 11.91 -25.49 -3.76
N LEU A 642 12.19 -26.58 -3.04
CA LEU A 642 13.15 -27.61 -3.49
C LEU A 642 12.81 -28.14 -4.88
N THR A 643 11.52 -28.32 -5.16
CA THR A 643 10.99 -28.71 -6.48
C THR A 643 11.30 -27.66 -7.55
N GLY A 644 11.12 -26.38 -7.26
CA GLY A 644 11.50 -25.27 -8.14
C GLY A 644 13.00 -25.24 -8.41
N ILE A 645 13.84 -25.43 -7.38
CA ILE A 645 15.30 -25.51 -7.53
C ILE A 645 15.69 -26.62 -8.52
N ILE A 646 15.11 -27.81 -8.38
CA ILE A 646 15.39 -28.95 -9.26
C ILE A 646 14.92 -28.69 -10.70
N ILE A 647 13.67 -28.24 -10.89
CA ILE A 647 13.08 -28.02 -12.22
C ILE A 647 13.84 -26.94 -13.00
N ILE A 648 14.09 -25.78 -12.39
CA ILE A 648 14.73 -24.65 -13.07
C ILE A 648 16.21 -24.96 -13.36
N SER A 649 16.91 -25.65 -12.45
CA SER A 649 18.30 -26.06 -12.70
C SER A 649 18.40 -27.12 -13.80
N ALA A 650 17.42 -28.01 -13.93
CA ALA A 650 17.36 -29.00 -15.02
C ALA A 650 17.05 -28.35 -16.39
N LEU A 651 16.15 -27.36 -16.43
CA LEU A 651 15.86 -26.57 -17.64
C LEU A 651 17.10 -25.76 -18.07
N LEU A 652 17.74 -25.05 -17.14
CA LEU A 652 18.97 -24.29 -17.39
C LEU A 652 20.11 -25.18 -17.91
N LEU A 653 20.28 -26.37 -17.34
CA LEU A 653 21.26 -27.34 -17.82
C LEU A 653 20.97 -27.77 -19.27
N LEU A 654 19.69 -27.96 -19.62
CA LEU A 654 19.27 -28.34 -20.97
C LEU A 654 19.42 -27.18 -21.98
N GLU A 655 19.15 -25.93 -21.57
CA GLU A 655 19.48 -24.73 -22.37
C GLU A 655 20.99 -24.67 -22.64
N LEU A 656 21.82 -24.75 -21.61
CA LEU A 656 23.29 -24.70 -21.74
C LEU A 656 23.84 -25.80 -22.65
N ILE A 657 23.34 -27.03 -22.54
CA ILE A 657 23.70 -28.14 -23.44
C ILE A 657 23.27 -27.84 -24.88
N GLY A 658 22.06 -27.32 -25.10
CA GLY A 658 21.57 -26.96 -26.43
C GLY A 658 22.35 -25.80 -27.07
N LEU A 659 22.72 -24.77 -26.30
CA LEU A 659 23.56 -23.67 -26.76
C LEU A 659 24.97 -24.14 -27.14
N ALA A 660 25.60 -24.96 -26.28
CA ALA A 660 26.91 -25.55 -26.56
C ALA A 660 26.87 -26.43 -27.82
N TYR A 661 25.82 -27.24 -27.99
CA TYR A 661 25.61 -28.04 -29.19
C TYR A 661 25.41 -27.18 -30.44
N LEU A 662 24.61 -26.11 -30.37
CA LEU A 662 24.39 -25.19 -31.50
C LEU A 662 25.69 -24.48 -31.91
N ALA A 663 26.48 -23.96 -30.97
CA ALA A 663 27.76 -23.33 -31.30
C ALA A 663 28.78 -24.32 -31.88
N TRP A 664 28.85 -25.54 -31.35
CA TRP A 664 29.65 -26.62 -31.93
C TRP A 664 29.18 -26.96 -33.35
N TYR A 665 27.86 -27.04 -33.58
CA TYR A 665 27.26 -27.33 -34.88
C TYR A 665 27.51 -26.20 -35.90
N ILE A 666 27.45 -24.93 -35.48
CA ILE A 666 27.78 -23.76 -36.31
C ILE A 666 29.28 -23.72 -36.66
N TYR A 667 30.15 -24.11 -35.72
CA TYR A 667 31.60 -24.12 -35.92
C TYR A 667 32.09 -25.24 -36.86
N GLN A 668 31.26 -26.25 -37.13
CA GLN A 668 31.64 -27.48 -37.84
C GLN A 668 31.77 -27.35 -39.37
N VAL A 669 31.40 -26.23 -39.99
CA VAL A 669 31.52 -25.95 -41.44
C VAL A 669 31.77 -24.46 -41.68
N PRO A 670 32.66 -24.06 -42.59
CA PRO A 670 32.81 -22.66 -42.99
C PRO A 670 31.65 -22.23 -43.92
N THR A 671 31.02 -21.09 -43.65
CA THR A 671 29.71 -20.71 -44.22
C THR A 671 29.81 -19.56 -45.22
N TRP A 672 29.10 -19.67 -46.37
CA TRP A 672 29.11 -18.65 -47.42
C TRP A 672 28.27 -17.39 -47.11
N THR A 673 27.27 -17.50 -46.22
CA THR A 673 26.52 -16.35 -45.66
C THR A 673 26.66 -16.32 -44.14
N ALA A 674 26.34 -15.18 -43.52
CA ALA A 674 26.33 -15.02 -42.06
C ALA A 674 25.02 -15.52 -41.42
N MET A 675 23.89 -15.34 -42.10
CA MET A 675 22.56 -15.84 -41.72
C MET A 675 21.78 -16.23 -42.98
N LEU A 676 20.72 -17.03 -42.83
CA LEU A 676 19.80 -17.36 -43.91
C LEU A 676 18.68 -16.30 -43.91
N ASP A 677 18.88 -15.20 -44.62
CA ASP A 677 17.94 -14.08 -44.70
C ASP A 677 17.32 -13.92 -46.11
N ALA A 678 16.39 -12.98 -46.24
CA ALA A 678 15.75 -12.67 -47.53
C ALA A 678 16.76 -12.25 -48.62
N LEU A 679 17.90 -11.65 -48.24
CA LEU A 679 18.96 -11.26 -49.17
C LEU A 679 19.76 -12.46 -49.66
N ALA A 680 20.03 -13.45 -48.81
CA ALA A 680 20.61 -14.74 -49.16
C ALA A 680 19.67 -15.54 -50.06
N ILE A 681 18.35 -15.52 -49.80
CA ILE A 681 17.35 -16.11 -50.68
C ILE A 681 17.25 -15.38 -52.03
N ALA A 682 17.35 -14.04 -52.07
CA ALA A 682 17.39 -13.28 -53.31
C ALA A 682 18.60 -13.69 -54.20
N ARG A 683 19.75 -13.99 -53.60
CA ARG A 683 20.93 -14.52 -54.31
C ARG A 683 20.70 -15.93 -54.85
N ILE A 684 20.03 -16.79 -54.08
CA ILE A 684 19.67 -18.18 -54.51
C ILE A 684 18.63 -18.16 -55.64
N THR A 685 17.67 -17.24 -55.63
CA THR A 685 16.60 -17.16 -56.65
C THR A 685 17.10 -16.53 -57.96
N ASN A 686 17.89 -15.46 -57.90
CA ASN A 686 18.55 -14.84 -59.08
C ASN A 686 19.50 -15.81 -59.81
N SER A 687 20.10 -16.78 -59.09
CA SER A 687 20.95 -17.82 -59.70
C SER A 687 20.18 -19.04 -60.25
N LEU A 688 18.92 -19.26 -59.82
CA LEU A 688 18.01 -20.24 -60.42
C LEU A 688 17.42 -19.74 -61.74
N ASP A 689 16.98 -18.48 -61.80
CA ASP A 689 16.32 -17.87 -62.96
C ASP A 689 17.22 -17.86 -64.22
N LYS A 690 18.54 -17.74 -64.02
CA LYS A 690 19.57 -17.78 -65.09
C LYS A 690 19.97 -19.19 -65.52
N GLY A 691 19.33 -20.24 -65.01
CA GLY A 691 19.58 -21.64 -65.39
C GLY A 691 20.95 -22.20 -64.99
N VAL A 692 21.70 -21.49 -64.14
CA VAL A 692 23.09 -21.87 -63.76
C VAL A 692 23.13 -23.04 -62.76
N ILE A 693 22.02 -23.28 -62.05
CA ILE A 693 21.89 -24.35 -61.06
C ILE A 693 20.76 -25.31 -61.50
N PRO A 694 21.05 -26.62 -61.71
CA PRO A 694 20.03 -27.60 -62.06
C PRO A 694 19.09 -27.90 -60.87
N ALA A 695 17.91 -28.48 -61.16
CA ALA A 695 16.89 -28.77 -60.17
C ALA A 695 17.44 -29.50 -58.93
N ILE A 696 17.04 -29.02 -57.74
CA ILE A 696 17.76 -29.14 -56.46
C ILE A 696 18.14 -30.60 -56.10
N GLY A 697 19.37 -30.99 -56.46
CA GLY A 697 19.99 -32.27 -56.11
C GLY A 697 21.08 -32.16 -55.04
N SER A 698 22.01 -33.13 -55.02
CA SER A 698 23.26 -33.04 -54.27
C SER A 698 24.29 -32.22 -55.06
N MET A 699 24.66 -31.04 -54.57
CA MET A 699 25.72 -30.22 -55.16
C MET A 699 27.05 -30.96 -55.15
N THR A 700 27.79 -30.84 -56.24
CA THR A 700 29.15 -31.35 -56.40
C THR A 700 30.18 -30.26 -56.10
N ASP A 701 31.46 -30.63 -55.93
CA ASP A 701 32.54 -29.65 -55.73
C ASP A 701 32.69 -28.69 -56.93
N ALA A 702 32.30 -29.12 -58.14
CA ALA A 702 32.27 -28.27 -59.33
C ALA A 702 31.17 -27.19 -59.24
N ASP A 703 30.02 -27.49 -58.64
CA ASP A 703 28.96 -26.49 -58.39
C ASP A 703 29.40 -25.51 -57.29
N MET A 704 30.22 -25.99 -56.33
CA MET A 704 30.85 -25.15 -55.31
C MET A 704 31.99 -24.25 -55.87
N GLN A 705 32.56 -24.58 -57.02
CA GLN A 705 33.46 -23.70 -57.78
C GLN A 705 32.67 -22.62 -58.53
N ARG A 706 31.64 -22.99 -59.31
CA ARG A 706 30.81 -22.04 -60.08
C ARG A 706 30.19 -20.92 -59.23
N LEU A 707 29.77 -21.23 -58.00
CA LEU A 707 29.25 -20.24 -57.07
C LEU A 707 30.27 -19.21 -56.57
N LYS A 708 31.58 -19.40 -56.83
CA LYS A 708 32.64 -18.40 -56.57
C LYS A 708 32.90 -17.48 -57.77
N GLU A 709 32.33 -17.80 -58.93
CA GLU A 709 32.60 -17.13 -60.21
C GLU A 709 31.45 -16.20 -60.64
N THR A 710 30.36 -16.14 -59.87
CA THR A 710 29.14 -15.38 -60.21
C THR A 710 29.10 -14.03 -59.48
N ASP A 711 29.77 -12.99 -60.01
CA ASP A 711 29.84 -11.64 -59.42
C ASP A 711 29.37 -10.55 -60.41
N ALA A 712 28.29 -9.84 -60.08
CA ALA A 712 27.88 -8.54 -60.64
C ALA A 712 26.54 -8.05 -60.05
N LEU A 713 26.44 -6.74 -59.78
CA LEU A 713 25.18 -6.04 -59.51
C LEU A 713 25.13 -4.77 -60.38
N VAL A 714 24.33 -4.80 -61.46
CA VAL A 714 24.17 -3.74 -62.46
C VAL A 714 22.74 -3.81 -63.01
N GLY A 715 22.08 -2.65 -63.23
CA GLY A 715 20.81 -2.63 -63.96
C GLY A 715 19.79 -1.54 -63.62
N VAL A 716 20.19 -0.28 -63.38
CA VAL A 716 19.24 0.84 -63.53
C VAL A 716 19.27 1.28 -64.99
N VAL A 717 18.12 1.22 -65.66
CA VAL A 717 17.88 1.84 -66.97
C VAL A 717 16.49 2.45 -66.94
N GLU A 718 16.41 3.78 -67.02
CA GLU A 718 15.18 4.51 -67.30
C GLU A 718 14.94 4.56 -68.81
N THR A 719 13.74 4.23 -69.28
CA THR A 719 13.11 4.87 -70.46
C THR A 719 11.66 4.39 -70.62
N ALA A 720 10.85 5.18 -71.33
CA ALA A 720 9.45 4.89 -71.67
C ALA A 720 8.50 4.69 -70.48
N ALA A 721 8.23 5.78 -69.76
CA ALA A 721 6.98 5.93 -69.01
C ALA A 721 5.93 6.62 -69.90
N GLU A 722 4.79 5.97 -70.11
CA GLU A 722 3.52 6.64 -70.37
C GLU A 722 2.55 6.24 -69.24
N GLU A 723 1.77 7.22 -68.76
CA GLU A 723 0.62 7.08 -67.85
C GLU A 723 0.75 6.18 -66.60
N TYR A 724 1.41 6.66 -65.54
CA TYR A 724 0.73 7.21 -64.34
C TYR A 724 1.75 7.60 -63.25
N SER A 725 1.80 8.86 -62.84
CA SER A 725 2.73 9.34 -61.81
C SER A 725 2.08 10.32 -60.83
N ASP A 726 1.94 9.91 -59.57
CA ASP A 726 2.36 10.73 -58.41
C ASP A 726 2.21 9.96 -57.08
N ALA A 727 3.33 9.44 -56.58
CA ALA A 727 3.56 9.07 -55.16
C ALA A 727 5.01 8.60 -54.95
N SER A 728 5.93 9.49 -54.57
CA SER A 728 7.24 9.08 -54.08
C SER A 728 7.14 8.51 -52.65
N PRO A 729 7.88 7.44 -52.29
CA PRO A 729 7.88 6.92 -50.93
C PRO A 729 8.61 7.88 -49.97
N VAL A 730 7.88 8.44 -49.01
CA VAL A 730 8.44 9.22 -47.90
C VAL A 730 8.76 8.28 -46.73
N GLY A 731 9.92 8.46 -46.11
CA GLY A 731 10.42 7.58 -45.04
C GLY A 731 9.53 7.48 -43.80
N GLU A 732 9.67 6.36 -43.09
CA GLU A 732 8.74 5.90 -42.05
C GLU A 732 8.60 6.87 -40.85
N ASP A 733 9.63 7.66 -40.55
CA ASP A 733 9.65 8.63 -39.44
C ASP A 733 8.58 9.75 -39.53
N LYS A 734 7.88 9.89 -40.67
CA LYS A 734 6.79 10.88 -40.85
C LYS A 734 5.37 10.33 -40.69
N LEU A 735 5.19 9.03 -40.43
CA LEU A 735 3.85 8.42 -40.38
C LEU A 735 3.05 8.68 -39.10
N VAL A 736 3.70 9.15 -38.01
CA VAL A 736 3.08 9.20 -36.67
C VAL A 736 2.26 10.48 -36.43
N GLU A 737 2.75 11.67 -36.81
CA GLU A 737 2.12 12.95 -36.43
C GLU A 737 0.81 13.30 -37.17
N LEU A 738 0.52 12.65 -38.31
CA LEU A 738 -0.59 13.03 -39.21
C LEU A 738 -1.62 11.92 -39.48
N GLY A 739 -1.50 10.76 -38.83
CA GLY A 739 -2.27 9.56 -39.17
C GLY A 739 -3.80 9.69 -39.03
N LEU A 740 -4.30 9.97 -37.82
CA LEU A 740 -5.74 9.76 -37.55
C LEU A 740 -6.66 10.85 -38.12
N ALA A 741 -6.28 12.13 -38.09
CA ALA A 741 -7.08 13.21 -38.69
C ALA A 741 -7.28 12.98 -40.20
N LYS A 742 -6.21 12.55 -40.88
CA LYS A 742 -6.24 12.16 -42.29
C LYS A 742 -7.16 10.95 -42.52
N LEU A 743 -7.02 9.88 -41.72
CA LEU A 743 -7.90 8.71 -41.80
C LEU A 743 -9.40 9.03 -41.56
N ILE A 744 -9.72 10.02 -40.73
CA ILE A 744 -11.11 10.47 -40.51
C ILE A 744 -11.62 11.21 -41.75
N SER A 745 -10.91 12.23 -42.21
CA SER A 745 -11.31 13.02 -43.39
C SER A 745 -11.39 12.18 -44.67
N GLU A 746 -10.39 11.33 -44.96
CA GLU A 746 -10.40 10.41 -46.10
C GLU A 746 -11.49 9.33 -45.96
N GLY A 747 -11.77 8.86 -44.73
CA GLY A 747 -12.84 7.91 -44.46
C GLY A 747 -14.23 8.49 -44.75
N LEU A 748 -14.51 9.69 -44.26
CA LEU A 748 -15.78 10.38 -44.51
C LEU A 748 -15.96 10.72 -46.00
N ALA A 749 -14.91 11.21 -46.67
CA ALA A 749 -14.93 11.53 -48.09
C ALA A 749 -15.11 10.29 -48.98
N LYS A 750 -14.49 9.16 -48.62
CA LYS A 750 -14.53 7.92 -49.42
C LYS A 750 -15.86 7.15 -49.29
N TYR A 751 -16.53 7.23 -48.15
CA TYR A 751 -17.74 6.44 -47.87
C TYR A 751 -19.03 7.27 -47.79
N GLU A 752 -18.94 8.59 -47.99
CA GLU A 752 -20.05 9.56 -47.99
C GLU A 752 -21.02 9.40 -46.80
N GLY A 753 -20.49 9.05 -45.63
CA GLY A 753 -21.29 8.72 -44.45
C GLY A 753 -20.55 7.87 -43.41
N PRO A 754 -21.29 7.17 -42.54
CA PRO A 754 -20.73 6.34 -41.48
C PRO A 754 -19.76 5.27 -41.99
N PHE A 755 -18.56 5.21 -41.40
CA PHE A 755 -17.53 4.20 -41.71
C PHE A 755 -16.91 3.61 -40.43
N MET A 756 -16.08 2.57 -40.54
CA MET A 756 -15.56 1.81 -39.41
C MET A 756 -14.03 1.86 -39.32
N LEU A 757 -13.52 2.31 -38.16
CA LEU A 757 -12.11 2.21 -37.79
C LEU A 757 -11.87 0.89 -37.03
N ALA A 758 -10.90 0.11 -37.50
CA ALA A 758 -10.41 -1.07 -36.81
C ALA A 758 -9.24 -0.70 -35.88
N ARG A 759 -9.28 -1.20 -34.64
CA ARG A 759 -8.19 -1.16 -33.66
C ARG A 759 -7.83 -2.62 -33.30
N PRO A 760 -6.63 -2.93 -32.77
CA PRO A 760 -6.16 -4.31 -32.61
C PRO A 760 -7.14 -5.27 -31.92
N HIS A 761 -7.90 -4.78 -30.93
CA HIS A 761 -8.88 -5.57 -30.17
C HIS A 761 -10.28 -4.92 -30.10
N ALA A 762 -10.58 -3.94 -30.96
CA ALA A 762 -11.86 -3.23 -30.95
C ALA A 762 -12.23 -2.65 -32.34
N LYS A 763 -13.51 -2.35 -32.55
CA LYS A 763 -13.99 -1.63 -33.75
C LYS A 763 -14.82 -0.44 -33.27
N LYS A 764 -14.58 0.75 -33.80
CA LYS A 764 -15.41 1.93 -33.58
C LYS A 764 -15.93 2.47 -34.90
N ILE A 765 -17.17 2.95 -34.91
CA ILE A 765 -17.84 3.52 -36.07
C ILE A 765 -17.75 5.04 -35.97
N VAL A 766 -17.20 5.69 -36.99
CA VAL A 766 -17.17 7.14 -37.11
C VAL A 766 -18.44 7.59 -37.82
N LEU A 767 -19.16 8.53 -37.22
CA LEU A 767 -20.33 9.19 -37.79
C LEU A 767 -19.96 10.61 -38.23
N PRO A 768 -20.44 11.10 -39.38
CA PRO A 768 -20.23 12.49 -39.79
C PRO A 768 -20.91 13.47 -38.83
N LEU A 769 -20.40 14.71 -38.76
CA LEU A 769 -20.91 15.79 -37.90
C LEU A 769 -22.42 16.05 -38.04
N SER A 770 -22.99 15.79 -39.23
CA SER A 770 -24.45 15.86 -39.48
C SER A 770 -25.28 15.00 -38.52
N HIS A 771 -24.71 13.91 -37.99
CA HIS A 771 -25.36 12.99 -37.06
C HIS A 771 -25.27 13.42 -35.59
N ALA A 772 -24.50 14.46 -35.25
CA ALA A 772 -24.30 14.92 -33.87
C ALA A 772 -25.63 15.19 -33.15
N GLY A 773 -26.59 15.84 -33.82
CA GLY A 773 -27.92 16.11 -33.28
C GLY A 773 -28.71 14.84 -32.94
N TRP A 774 -28.59 13.78 -33.74
CA TRP A 774 -29.22 12.48 -33.48
C TRP A 774 -28.53 11.74 -32.31
N VAL A 775 -27.19 11.72 -32.27
CA VAL A 775 -26.42 11.13 -31.16
C VAL A 775 -26.69 11.84 -29.82
N LYS A 776 -26.91 13.16 -29.87
CA LYS A 776 -27.25 14.01 -28.72
C LYS A 776 -28.62 13.67 -28.09
N THR A 777 -29.57 13.17 -28.88
CA THR A 777 -30.97 12.96 -28.46
C THR A 777 -31.43 11.51 -28.37
N ASN A 778 -30.80 10.58 -29.11
CA ASN A 778 -31.22 9.18 -29.14
C ASN A 778 -30.97 8.48 -27.79
N LYS A 779 -32.02 7.92 -27.19
CA LYS A 779 -31.97 7.19 -25.91
C LYS A 779 -31.37 5.78 -26.04
N ASP A 780 -31.27 5.26 -27.27
CA ASP A 780 -30.69 3.95 -27.57
C ASP A 780 -29.16 3.92 -27.45
N LEU A 781 -28.53 5.10 -27.30
CA LEU A 781 -27.10 5.32 -27.21
C LEU A 781 -26.73 5.76 -25.78
N ASP A 782 -25.73 5.11 -25.18
CA ASP A 782 -25.29 5.46 -23.83
C ASP A 782 -23.77 5.65 -23.68
N HIS A 783 -23.41 6.60 -22.83
CA HIS A 783 -22.05 6.92 -22.45
C HIS A 783 -21.63 6.19 -21.15
N ARG A 784 -22.57 5.83 -20.27
CA ARG A 784 -22.27 5.00 -19.08
C ARG A 784 -21.79 3.61 -19.49
N GLU A 785 -22.40 3.05 -20.54
CA GLU A 785 -21.99 1.76 -21.11
C GLU A 785 -20.65 1.85 -21.85
N LEU A 786 -20.34 2.99 -22.49
CA LEU A 786 -18.98 3.26 -23.00
C LEU A 786 -17.96 3.30 -21.85
N ALA A 787 -18.27 4.01 -20.77
CA ALA A 787 -17.41 4.08 -19.59
C ALA A 787 -17.19 2.70 -18.94
N ARG A 788 -18.18 1.81 -19.00
CA ARG A 788 -18.08 0.42 -18.53
C ARG A 788 -17.21 -0.46 -19.43
N GLN A 789 -17.19 -0.23 -20.74
CA GLN A 789 -16.49 -1.09 -21.71
C GLN A 789 -15.09 -0.60 -22.12
N ASP A 790 -14.93 0.69 -22.42
CA ASP A 790 -13.67 1.30 -22.87
C ASP A 790 -12.84 1.86 -21.70
N PHE A 791 -13.51 2.32 -20.62
CA PHE A 791 -12.89 2.91 -19.42
C PHE A 791 -12.99 2.01 -18.17
N TYR A 792 -13.45 0.77 -18.36
CA TYR A 792 -13.49 -0.31 -17.36
C TYR A 792 -14.20 0.03 -16.03
N ALA A 793 -15.19 0.91 -16.06
CA ALA A 793 -16.03 1.19 -14.89
C ALA A 793 -16.63 -0.12 -14.32
N GLY A 794 -16.50 -0.32 -13.01
CA GLY A 794 -16.80 -1.56 -12.31
C GLY A 794 -15.58 -2.45 -11.99
N TYR A 795 -14.37 -2.11 -12.45
CA TYR A 795 -13.15 -2.87 -12.10
C TYR A 795 -12.59 -2.44 -10.72
N PRO A 796 -12.08 -3.38 -9.89
CA PRO A 796 -11.47 -3.08 -8.60
C PRO A 796 -10.25 -2.14 -8.67
N GLY A 797 -10.39 -0.94 -8.12
CA GLY A 797 -9.46 0.18 -8.23
C GLY A 797 -10.01 1.37 -9.02
N PHE A 798 -11.04 1.17 -9.85
CA PHE A 798 -11.64 2.19 -10.74
C PHE A 798 -13.02 2.68 -10.23
N GLU A 799 -13.28 2.56 -8.94
CA GLU A 799 -14.58 2.88 -8.31
C GLU A 799 -14.96 4.38 -8.44
N GLY A 800 -14.00 5.29 -8.66
CA GLY A 800 -14.30 6.67 -9.06
C GLY A 800 -15.07 6.74 -10.39
N GLN A 801 -14.62 6.03 -11.43
CA GLN A 801 -15.33 5.95 -12.71
C GLN A 801 -16.69 5.25 -12.57
N THR A 802 -16.76 4.20 -11.74
CA THR A 802 -18.02 3.52 -11.39
C THR A 802 -19.03 4.47 -10.73
N THR A 803 -18.55 5.34 -9.85
CA THR A 803 -19.37 6.30 -9.09
C THR A 803 -19.89 7.41 -10.00
N LEU A 804 -19.02 8.00 -10.83
CA LEU A 804 -19.35 9.06 -11.78
C LEU A 804 -20.44 8.64 -12.80
N HIS A 805 -20.42 7.36 -13.20
CA HIS A 805 -21.34 6.79 -14.19
C HIS A 805 -22.40 5.86 -13.57
N SER A 806 -22.63 5.95 -12.26
CA SER A 806 -23.65 5.17 -11.53
C SER A 806 -25.08 5.49 -12.02
N GLN A 807 -26.01 4.56 -11.78
CA GLN A 807 -27.37 4.64 -12.36
C GLN A 807 -28.30 5.68 -11.69
N GLY A 808 -27.89 6.29 -10.57
CA GLY A 808 -28.76 7.15 -9.76
C GLY A 808 -28.74 8.65 -10.06
N ASP A 809 -27.89 9.12 -10.99
CA ASP A 809 -27.68 10.55 -11.37
C ASP A 809 -27.27 11.54 -10.25
N MET A 810 -27.45 11.21 -8.97
CA MET A 810 -27.19 12.04 -7.77
C MET A 810 -25.91 12.87 -7.85
N LEU A 811 -24.74 12.29 -8.16
CA LEU A 811 -23.48 13.04 -8.18
C LEU A 811 -23.47 14.07 -9.33
N LEU A 812 -24.06 13.72 -10.47
CA LEU A 812 -24.22 14.65 -11.60
C LEU A 812 -25.19 15.78 -11.25
N ASP A 813 -26.23 15.52 -10.45
CA ASP A 813 -27.17 16.54 -9.98
C ASP A 813 -26.60 17.44 -8.88
N VAL A 814 -25.77 16.91 -7.97
CA VAL A 814 -24.96 17.70 -7.03
C VAL A 814 -24.01 18.63 -7.80
N ILE A 815 -23.31 18.14 -8.82
CA ILE A 815 -22.45 18.98 -9.67
C ILE A 815 -23.27 20.08 -10.38
N LYS A 816 -24.40 19.72 -11.01
CA LYS A 816 -25.29 20.69 -11.72
C LYS A 816 -25.82 21.78 -10.78
N THR A 817 -26.18 21.44 -9.54
CA THR A 817 -26.92 22.34 -8.63
C THR A 817 -26.06 23.08 -7.61
N LYS A 818 -25.02 22.44 -7.05
CA LYS A 818 -24.16 23.00 -5.99
C LYS A 818 -22.84 23.59 -6.50
N LEU A 819 -22.28 23.01 -7.56
CA LEU A 819 -20.94 23.36 -8.06
C LEU A 819 -20.97 24.47 -9.13
N GLY A 820 -21.96 24.45 -10.03
CA GLY A 820 -21.92 25.29 -11.24
C GLY A 820 -22.35 26.76 -11.09
N GLN A 821 -23.21 27.09 -10.12
CA GLN A 821 -23.90 28.41 -10.07
C GLN A 821 -23.98 29.01 -8.65
N ASN A 822 -23.06 28.61 -7.77
CA ASN A 822 -23.12 28.96 -6.35
C ASN A 822 -22.13 30.07 -5.98
N ASN A 823 -22.61 31.27 -5.63
CA ASN A 823 -21.75 32.36 -5.17
C ASN A 823 -20.96 32.02 -3.89
N SER A 824 -21.48 31.13 -3.02
CA SER A 824 -20.85 30.83 -1.72
C SER A 824 -19.57 29.98 -1.79
N ILE A 825 -19.21 29.44 -2.97
CA ILE A 825 -17.92 28.76 -3.18
C ILE A 825 -16.88 29.66 -3.86
N MET A 826 -17.28 30.77 -4.48
CA MET A 826 -16.38 31.63 -5.27
C MET A 826 -15.21 32.20 -4.44
N PRO A 827 -15.39 32.67 -3.18
CA PRO A 827 -14.26 33.14 -2.37
C PRO A 827 -13.27 32.03 -2.00
N VAL A 828 -13.75 30.80 -1.77
CA VAL A 828 -12.91 29.65 -1.38
C VAL A 828 -12.04 29.19 -2.56
N VAL A 829 -12.60 29.18 -3.78
CA VAL A 829 -11.83 28.95 -5.02
C VAL A 829 -10.81 30.06 -5.23
N ASN A 830 -11.21 31.33 -5.07
CA ASN A 830 -10.33 32.49 -5.24
C ASN A 830 -9.12 32.48 -4.29
N ALA A 831 -9.35 32.24 -2.99
CA ALA A 831 -8.27 32.12 -2.01
C ALA A 831 -7.33 30.95 -2.34
N SER A 832 -7.90 29.77 -2.64
CA SER A 832 -7.12 28.57 -2.96
C SER A 832 -6.25 28.74 -4.23
N LEU A 833 -6.72 29.50 -5.22
CA LEU A 833 -5.97 29.88 -6.41
C LEU A 833 -4.86 30.89 -6.08
N ALA A 834 -5.14 31.90 -5.26
CA ALA A 834 -4.16 32.91 -4.83
C ALA A 834 -2.98 32.26 -4.09
N ASP A 835 -3.28 31.34 -3.16
CA ASP A 835 -2.25 30.58 -2.43
C ASP A 835 -1.47 29.66 -3.37
N ALA A 836 -2.16 28.90 -4.23
CA ALA A 836 -1.50 27.95 -5.11
C ALA A 836 -0.56 28.63 -6.13
N LEU A 837 -0.98 29.74 -6.74
CA LEU A 837 -0.11 30.56 -7.59
C LEU A 837 1.08 31.12 -6.80
N THR A 838 0.86 31.56 -5.56
CA THR A 838 1.94 32.10 -4.71
C THR A 838 2.93 31.02 -4.26
N ILE A 839 2.48 29.78 -4.07
CA ILE A 839 3.33 28.61 -3.73
C ILE A 839 4.12 28.10 -4.93
N HIS A 840 3.51 28.07 -6.12
CA HIS A 840 4.12 27.46 -7.31
C HIS A 840 4.90 28.45 -8.19
N TRP A 841 4.41 29.68 -8.36
CA TRP A 841 5.04 30.73 -9.18
C TRP A 841 5.70 31.83 -8.33
N GLY A 842 5.75 31.63 -7.01
CA GLY A 842 6.42 32.52 -6.07
C GLY A 842 5.85 33.95 -6.01
N THR A 843 6.66 34.82 -5.43
CA THR A 843 6.41 36.27 -5.31
C THR A 843 7.51 37.12 -5.95
N GLU A 844 8.47 36.48 -6.63
CA GLU A 844 9.65 37.15 -7.18
C GLU A 844 9.30 38.09 -8.35
N ASN A 845 9.86 39.30 -8.30
CA ASN A 845 9.74 40.30 -9.37
C ASN A 845 10.77 40.09 -10.50
N THR A 846 11.41 38.92 -10.54
CA THR A 846 12.34 38.45 -11.56
C THR A 846 11.69 37.42 -12.48
N TRP A 847 11.98 37.51 -13.79
CA TRP A 847 11.58 36.49 -14.76
C TRP A 847 12.23 35.15 -14.42
N HIS A 848 11.42 34.12 -14.26
CA HIS A 848 11.87 32.74 -14.04
C HIS A 848 10.95 31.74 -14.77
N SER A 849 11.47 30.56 -15.09
CA SER A 849 10.68 29.48 -15.69
C SER A 849 9.99 28.64 -14.60
N ILE A 850 8.75 28.21 -14.87
CA ILE A 850 7.96 27.36 -13.97
C ILE A 850 8.08 25.87 -14.34
N ASP A 851 7.75 24.95 -13.42
CA ASP A 851 7.60 23.53 -13.74
C ASP A 851 6.25 23.32 -14.45
N TRP A 852 6.28 23.49 -15.77
CA TRP A 852 5.09 23.60 -16.63
C TRP A 852 4.03 22.53 -16.38
N GLN A 853 4.42 21.27 -16.23
CA GLN A 853 3.51 20.15 -15.96
C GLN A 853 3.00 20.19 -14.52
N LYS A 854 3.91 20.22 -13.54
CA LYS A 854 3.61 20.07 -12.13
C LYS A 854 2.81 21.25 -11.59
N ASP A 855 3.26 22.46 -11.84
CA ASP A 855 2.74 23.67 -11.21
C ASP A 855 1.34 24.00 -11.72
N THR A 856 1.12 23.95 -13.04
CA THR A 856 -0.22 24.15 -13.62
C THR A 856 -1.22 23.05 -13.21
N THR A 857 -0.78 21.79 -13.06
CA THR A 857 -1.65 20.72 -12.52
C THR A 857 -1.99 20.99 -11.06
N ALA A 858 -1.01 21.33 -10.24
CA ALA A 858 -1.19 21.51 -8.80
C ALA A 858 -2.07 22.73 -8.46
N ILE A 859 -1.95 23.83 -9.21
CA ILE A 859 -2.82 25.01 -9.08
C ILE A 859 -4.28 24.62 -9.29
N MET A 860 -4.62 23.97 -10.41
CA MET A 860 -6.01 23.58 -10.69
C MET A 860 -6.49 22.45 -9.76
N ALA A 861 -5.63 21.47 -9.43
CA ALA A 861 -5.97 20.39 -8.51
C ALA A 861 -6.30 20.89 -7.10
N ARG A 862 -5.59 21.91 -6.61
CA ARG A 862 -5.85 22.55 -5.31
C ARG A 862 -7.11 23.42 -5.32
N ALA A 863 -7.32 24.21 -6.38
CA ALA A 863 -8.54 24.99 -6.56
C ALA A 863 -9.79 24.09 -6.54
N ALA A 864 -9.80 23.02 -7.35
CA ALA A 864 -10.88 22.04 -7.39
C ALA A 864 -11.04 21.30 -6.05
N SER A 865 -9.94 20.82 -5.45
CA SER A 865 -9.98 20.12 -4.15
C SER A 865 -10.59 20.96 -3.03
N SER A 866 -10.39 22.29 -3.04
CA SER A 866 -10.94 23.19 -2.02
C SER A 866 -12.47 23.13 -1.91
N ILE A 867 -13.15 22.80 -3.02
CA ILE A 867 -14.61 22.63 -3.09
C ILE A 867 -15.02 21.16 -3.07
N PHE A 868 -14.14 20.22 -3.44
CA PHE A 868 -14.45 18.79 -3.39
C PHE A 868 -14.36 18.24 -1.96
N VAL A 869 -13.25 18.50 -1.26
CA VAL A 869 -12.94 17.94 0.07
C VAL A 869 -12.85 19.01 1.17
N GLY A 870 -12.87 20.29 0.80
CA GLY A 870 -12.73 21.43 1.71
C GLY A 870 -11.31 22.03 1.71
N PRO A 871 -11.14 23.28 2.15
CA PRO A 871 -9.86 23.99 2.08
C PRO A 871 -8.76 23.32 2.90
N ASP A 872 -9.07 22.80 4.09
CA ASP A 872 -8.13 22.18 5.03
C ASP A 872 -7.32 21.04 4.38
N LEU A 873 -7.99 20.11 3.68
CA LEU A 873 -7.35 19.00 2.97
C LEU A 873 -6.85 19.38 1.57
N ALA A 874 -7.37 20.45 0.95
CA ALA A 874 -6.79 20.99 -0.28
C ALA A 874 -5.41 21.64 -0.06
N HIS A 875 -5.05 21.95 1.19
CA HIS A 875 -3.69 22.35 1.59
C HIS A 875 -2.77 21.15 1.88
N ASP A 876 -3.30 19.93 2.04
CA ASP A 876 -2.51 18.76 2.40
C ASP A 876 -1.75 18.21 1.18
N GLN A 877 -0.42 18.26 1.26
CA GLN A 877 0.45 17.78 0.18
C GLN A 877 0.33 16.26 -0.03
N GLU A 878 -0.01 15.47 1.00
CA GLU A 878 -0.28 14.03 0.84
C GLU A 878 -1.54 13.82 0.00
N TRP A 879 -2.61 14.57 0.30
CA TRP A 879 -3.88 14.52 -0.45
C TRP A 879 -3.67 14.83 -1.93
N LEU A 880 -3.08 16.00 -2.25
CA LEU A 880 -2.86 16.42 -3.63
C LEU A 880 -1.97 15.41 -4.39
N THR A 881 -0.92 14.91 -3.76
CA THR A 881 0.00 13.92 -4.37
C THR A 881 -0.71 12.60 -4.67
N ILE A 882 -1.54 12.08 -3.74
CA ILE A 882 -2.27 10.82 -3.94
C ILE A 882 -3.34 10.96 -5.03
N ILE A 883 -4.08 12.07 -5.05
CA ILE A 883 -5.10 12.32 -6.07
C ILE A 883 -4.48 12.42 -7.47
N GLN A 884 -3.37 13.15 -7.62
CA GLN A 884 -2.62 13.23 -8.88
C GLN A 884 -2.08 11.86 -9.31
N ALA A 885 -1.45 11.12 -8.40
CA ALA A 885 -0.91 9.79 -8.67
C ALA A 885 -2.01 8.77 -9.04
N TYR A 886 -3.19 8.82 -8.41
CA TYR A 886 -4.32 7.97 -8.76
C TYR A 886 -4.80 8.22 -10.20
N VAL A 887 -5.02 9.48 -10.58
CA VAL A 887 -5.54 9.81 -11.91
C VAL A 887 -4.53 9.46 -13.01
N GLY A 888 -3.22 9.70 -12.78
CA GLY A 888 -2.16 9.26 -13.70
C GLY A 888 -2.07 7.74 -13.84
N ALA A 889 -2.10 7.01 -12.72
CA ALA A 889 -2.13 5.53 -12.74
C ALA A 889 -3.40 5.00 -13.43
N TYR A 890 -4.56 5.63 -13.23
CA TYR A 890 -5.82 5.22 -13.86
C TYR A 890 -5.73 5.24 -15.38
N PHE A 891 -5.43 6.40 -16.01
CA PHE A 891 -5.37 6.50 -17.47
C PHE A 891 -4.25 5.62 -18.08
N THR A 892 -3.14 5.45 -17.36
CA THR A 892 -2.10 4.48 -17.75
C THR A 892 -2.65 3.05 -17.75
N SER A 893 -3.37 2.64 -16.69
CA SER A 893 -3.94 1.29 -16.58
C SER A 893 -5.10 0.99 -17.53
N VAL A 894 -5.85 2.02 -17.96
CA VAL A 894 -6.82 1.88 -19.07
C VAL A 894 -6.09 1.53 -20.38
N SER A 895 -4.96 2.21 -20.63
CA SER A 895 -4.12 1.97 -21.81
C SER A 895 -3.46 0.59 -21.77
N GLU A 896 -2.95 0.16 -20.60
CA GLU A 896 -2.45 -1.21 -20.37
C GLU A 896 -3.54 -2.26 -20.66
N LEU A 897 -4.76 -2.06 -20.16
CA LEU A 897 -5.86 -3.01 -20.30
C LEU A 897 -6.42 -3.12 -21.71
N GLU A 898 -6.38 -2.05 -22.51
CA GLU A 898 -6.79 -2.10 -23.91
C GLU A 898 -5.95 -3.09 -24.73
N GLY A 899 -4.66 -3.22 -24.42
CA GLY A 899 -3.72 -4.17 -25.03
C GLY A 899 -4.01 -5.66 -24.76
N TYR A 900 -4.99 -5.98 -23.89
CA TYR A 900 -5.40 -7.35 -23.63
C TYR A 900 -6.77 -7.69 -24.25
N PRO A 901 -7.02 -8.95 -24.66
CA PRO A 901 -8.34 -9.44 -25.03
C PRO A 901 -9.38 -9.24 -23.92
N SER A 902 -10.62 -8.91 -24.30
CA SER A 902 -11.70 -8.56 -23.35
C SER A 902 -11.98 -9.60 -22.26
N TRP A 903 -11.78 -10.90 -22.56
CA TRP A 903 -11.97 -11.99 -21.60
C TRP A 903 -10.87 -12.08 -20.53
N SER A 904 -9.64 -11.62 -20.80
CA SER A 904 -8.52 -11.70 -19.85
C SER A 904 -8.35 -10.44 -19.02
N ARG A 905 -8.87 -9.28 -19.46
CA ARG A 905 -8.84 -7.99 -18.72
C ARG A 905 -9.24 -8.10 -17.24
N PRO A 906 -10.31 -8.83 -16.82
CA PRO A 906 -10.70 -8.95 -15.40
C PRO A 906 -9.65 -9.67 -14.53
N ILE A 907 -8.82 -10.51 -15.15
CA ILE A 907 -7.69 -11.21 -14.52
C ILE A 907 -6.47 -10.29 -14.52
N MET A 908 -6.08 -9.77 -15.69
CA MET A 908 -4.85 -8.97 -15.86
C MET A 908 -4.84 -7.71 -14.99
N GLN A 909 -5.98 -7.05 -14.79
CA GLN A 909 -6.08 -5.87 -13.90
C GLN A 909 -5.65 -6.13 -12.45
N ARG A 910 -5.59 -7.40 -11.99
CA ARG A 910 -5.04 -7.75 -10.67
C ARG A 910 -3.52 -7.68 -10.62
N PHE A 911 -2.85 -7.99 -11.74
CA PHE A 911 -1.40 -8.11 -11.86
C PHE A 911 -0.74 -6.85 -12.42
N LEU A 912 -1.44 -6.06 -13.24
CA LEU A 912 -0.94 -4.82 -13.81
C LEU A 912 -0.55 -3.79 -12.73
N PRO A 913 0.62 -3.13 -12.85
CA PRO A 913 1.19 -2.31 -11.78
C PRO A 913 0.36 -1.07 -11.51
N ASN A 914 -0.12 -0.38 -12.55
CA ASN A 914 -0.90 0.84 -12.41
C ASN A 914 -2.32 0.56 -11.87
N ALA A 915 -2.96 -0.54 -12.28
CA ALA A 915 -4.22 -0.99 -11.67
C ALA A 915 -4.05 -1.38 -10.19
N ASN A 916 -2.91 -1.97 -9.81
CA ASN A 916 -2.55 -2.25 -8.41
C ASN A 916 -2.35 -0.95 -7.60
N ALA A 917 -1.67 0.05 -8.19
CA ALA A 917 -1.51 1.38 -7.60
C ALA A 917 -2.87 2.06 -7.39
N CYS A 918 -3.80 2.01 -8.36
CA CYS A 918 -5.16 2.55 -8.23
C CYS A 918 -5.88 1.99 -7.00
N ARG A 919 -5.82 0.67 -6.75
CA ARG A 919 -6.41 0.05 -5.54
C ARG A 919 -5.78 0.54 -4.24
N LYS A 920 -4.45 0.74 -4.21
CA LYS A 920 -3.72 1.24 -3.03
C LYS A 920 -4.07 2.70 -2.73
N TYR A 921 -4.04 3.56 -3.74
CA TYR A 921 -4.41 4.97 -3.60
C TYR A 921 -5.88 5.12 -3.19
N ARG A 922 -6.80 4.34 -3.78
CA ARG A 922 -8.21 4.29 -3.35
C ARG A 922 -8.33 3.98 -1.86
N ALA A 923 -7.69 2.91 -1.39
CA ALA A 923 -7.74 2.55 0.03
C ALA A 923 -7.23 3.68 0.95
N ARG A 924 -6.19 4.42 0.54
CA ARG A 924 -5.67 5.58 1.29
C ARG A 924 -6.62 6.78 1.24
N VAL A 925 -7.22 7.11 0.09
CA VAL A 925 -8.21 8.19 -0.05
C VAL A 925 -9.47 7.91 0.78
N CYS A 926 -9.95 6.66 0.80
CA CYS A 926 -11.06 6.24 1.67
C CYS A 926 -10.69 6.34 3.17
N ALA A 927 -9.44 6.08 3.55
CA ALA A 927 -8.98 6.26 4.93
C ALA A 927 -8.90 7.75 5.34
N ILE A 928 -8.38 8.62 4.46
CA ILE A 928 -8.27 10.07 4.71
C ILE A 928 -9.68 10.70 4.82
N THR A 929 -10.56 10.41 3.86
CA THR A 929 -11.94 10.95 3.87
C THR A 929 -12.75 10.48 5.07
N LYS A 930 -12.61 9.21 5.52
CA LYS A 930 -13.25 8.73 6.77
C LYS A 930 -12.73 9.42 8.02
N LYS A 931 -11.41 9.68 8.09
CA LYS A 931 -10.80 10.45 9.20
C LYS A 931 -11.37 11.86 9.25
N GLU A 932 -11.50 12.52 8.11
CA GLU A 932 -12.07 13.88 8.02
C GLU A 932 -13.56 13.90 8.37
N ILE A 933 -14.36 12.96 7.87
CA ILE A 933 -15.78 12.80 8.25
C ILE A 933 -15.92 12.64 9.78
N SER A 934 -15.07 11.81 10.39
CA SER A 934 -15.08 11.60 11.85
C SER A 934 -14.70 12.88 12.61
N ARG A 935 -13.70 13.64 12.14
CA ARG A 935 -13.35 14.95 12.70
C ARG A 935 -14.52 15.93 12.67
N ARG A 936 -15.18 16.07 11.52
CA ARG A 936 -16.35 16.97 11.36
C ARG A 936 -17.53 16.56 12.23
N ALA A 937 -17.74 15.25 12.41
CA ALA A 937 -18.76 14.72 13.32
C ALA A 937 -18.42 15.03 14.80
N GLU A 938 -17.17 14.84 15.22
CA GLU A 938 -16.70 15.23 16.56
C GLU A 938 -16.83 16.73 16.81
N GLU A 939 -16.44 17.59 15.86
CA GLU A 939 -16.57 19.04 15.98
C GLU A 939 -18.04 19.47 16.10
N THR A 940 -18.93 18.85 15.31
CA THR A 940 -20.38 19.03 15.40
C THR A 940 -20.94 18.58 16.76
N GLN A 941 -20.45 17.48 17.33
CA GLN A 941 -20.86 17.01 18.65
C GLN A 941 -20.34 17.92 19.78
N LYS A 942 -19.08 18.36 19.70
CA LYS A 942 -18.47 19.31 20.65
C LYS A 942 -19.17 20.67 20.63
N ALA A 943 -19.60 21.15 19.45
CA ALA A 943 -20.42 22.36 19.33
C ALA A 943 -21.78 22.20 20.03
N LYS A 944 -22.52 21.11 19.76
CA LYS A 944 -23.79 20.78 20.42
C LYS A 944 -23.65 20.69 21.95
N LEU A 945 -22.60 20.05 22.46
CA LEU A 945 -22.32 19.91 23.90
C LEU A 945 -21.93 21.25 24.57
N THR A 946 -21.36 22.20 23.83
CA THR A 946 -20.93 23.52 24.36
C THR A 946 -21.92 24.64 24.07
N GLY A 947 -23.11 24.33 23.53
CA GLY A 947 -24.14 25.32 23.18
C GLY A 947 -23.74 26.26 22.02
N LYS A 948 -22.71 25.90 21.24
CA LYS A 948 -22.20 26.69 20.11
C LYS A 948 -22.84 26.23 18.79
N PRO A 949 -22.99 27.13 17.80
CA PRO A 949 -23.37 26.70 16.45
C PRO A 949 -22.33 25.72 15.89
N ALA A 950 -22.79 24.67 15.21
CA ALA A 950 -21.91 23.70 14.57
C ALA A 950 -21.19 24.32 13.36
N PRO A 951 -19.96 23.87 13.02
CA PRO A 951 -19.28 24.31 11.81
C PRO A 951 -20.10 23.96 10.55
N HIS A 952 -20.28 24.92 9.66
CA HIS A 952 -21.00 24.73 8.40
C HIS A 952 -20.02 24.56 7.24
N TYR A 953 -19.78 23.32 6.81
CA TYR A 953 -18.96 23.00 5.65
C TYR A 953 -19.78 23.14 4.35
N ASN A 954 -19.15 23.66 3.29
CA ASN A 954 -19.80 23.93 2.00
C ASN A 954 -18.99 23.34 0.84
N ASP A 955 -18.69 22.06 0.95
CA ASP A 955 -17.91 21.27 0.00
C ASP A 955 -18.68 20.01 -0.44
N ALA A 956 -18.22 19.38 -1.52
CA ALA A 956 -18.88 18.20 -2.07
C ALA A 956 -18.85 17.00 -1.12
N LEU A 957 -17.86 16.93 -0.21
CA LEU A 957 -17.81 15.95 0.88
C LEU A 957 -19.04 16.13 1.80
N ALA A 958 -19.32 17.35 2.26
CA ALA A 958 -20.51 17.64 3.07
C ALA A 958 -21.82 17.42 2.29
N TRP A 959 -21.89 17.87 1.03
CA TRP A 959 -23.12 17.72 0.22
C TRP A 959 -23.48 16.25 -0.11
N THR A 960 -22.50 15.34 -0.07
CA THR A 960 -22.69 13.92 -0.42
C THR A 960 -22.66 12.97 0.78
N HIS A 961 -22.09 13.39 1.92
CA HIS A 961 -22.01 12.56 3.14
C HIS A 961 -23.37 12.19 3.72
N GLU A 962 -24.32 13.13 3.81
CA GLU A 962 -25.64 12.87 4.41
C GLU A 962 -26.65 12.22 3.46
N SER A 963 -26.31 12.12 2.17
CA SER A 963 -27.27 11.83 1.09
C SER A 963 -26.97 10.57 0.29
N THR A 964 -25.94 9.78 0.64
CA THR A 964 -25.47 8.66 -0.19
C THR A 964 -25.07 7.42 0.61
N ASN A 965 -25.27 6.24 0.01
CA ASN A 965 -24.71 4.95 0.45
C ASN A 965 -23.38 4.64 -0.29
N VAL A 966 -22.69 5.65 -0.80
CA VAL A 966 -21.45 5.51 -1.58
C VAL A 966 -20.27 5.88 -0.70
N GLU A 967 -19.17 5.14 -0.84
CA GLU A 967 -17.93 5.42 -0.13
C GLU A 967 -17.42 6.83 -0.47
N ALA A 968 -17.25 7.68 0.54
CA ALA A 968 -16.95 9.10 0.33
C ALA A 968 -15.64 9.31 -0.44
N GLY A 969 -14.65 8.44 -0.23
CA GLY A 969 -13.42 8.42 -1.00
C GLY A 969 -13.64 8.22 -2.50
N ASP A 970 -14.59 7.37 -2.91
CA ASP A 970 -14.87 7.12 -4.33
C ASP A 970 -15.54 8.31 -5.02
N ILE A 971 -16.33 9.09 -4.28
CA ILE A 971 -16.87 10.37 -4.76
C ILE A 971 -15.74 11.38 -4.99
N GLN A 972 -14.77 11.48 -4.07
CA GLN A 972 -13.62 12.38 -4.23
C GLN A 972 -12.72 11.97 -5.40
N LEU A 973 -12.51 10.67 -5.60
CA LEU A 973 -11.83 10.14 -6.80
C LEU A 973 -12.60 10.49 -8.07
N ALA A 974 -13.92 10.27 -8.10
CA ALA A 974 -14.79 10.57 -9.25
C ALA A 974 -14.72 12.05 -9.67
N LEU A 975 -14.81 12.97 -8.71
CA LEU A 975 -14.71 14.42 -8.95
C LEU A 975 -13.32 14.81 -9.46
N SER A 976 -12.27 14.27 -8.84
CA SER A 976 -10.88 14.56 -9.22
C SER A 976 -10.53 14.06 -10.62
N MET A 977 -10.95 12.83 -10.96
CA MET A 977 -10.80 12.28 -12.32
C MET A 977 -11.48 13.15 -13.38
N ALA A 978 -12.68 13.67 -13.08
CA ALA A 978 -13.49 14.43 -14.04
C ALA A 978 -12.97 15.85 -14.29
N ALA A 979 -12.41 16.51 -13.28
CA ALA A 979 -12.05 17.93 -13.32
C ALA A 979 -10.56 18.21 -13.59
N MET A 980 -9.65 17.40 -13.05
CA MET A 980 -8.25 17.81 -12.89
C MET A 980 -7.47 17.91 -14.21
N LEU A 981 -7.43 16.82 -15.02
CA LEU A 981 -6.63 16.80 -16.25
C LEU A 981 -7.17 17.76 -17.32
N THR A 982 -8.47 17.67 -17.60
CA THR A 982 -9.16 18.44 -18.64
C THR A 982 -9.07 19.95 -18.41
N THR A 983 -9.17 20.38 -17.16
CA THR A 983 -9.05 21.80 -16.79
C THR A 983 -7.60 22.27 -16.80
N SER A 984 -6.65 21.43 -16.38
CA SER A 984 -5.21 21.76 -16.44
C SER A 984 -4.71 21.91 -17.87
N GLU A 985 -5.13 21.03 -18.79
CA GLU A 985 -4.83 21.15 -20.22
C GLU A 985 -5.42 22.44 -20.81
N LEU A 986 -6.68 22.78 -20.53
CA LEU A 986 -7.27 24.02 -21.04
C LEU A 986 -6.59 25.27 -20.45
N PHE A 987 -6.20 25.25 -19.16
CA PHE A 987 -5.42 26.32 -18.55
C PHE A 987 -4.08 26.53 -19.27
N ARG A 988 -3.35 25.45 -19.58
CA ARG A 988 -2.12 25.48 -20.39
C ARG A 988 -2.34 26.09 -21.76
N GLN A 989 -3.39 25.70 -22.47
CA GLN A 989 -3.68 26.23 -23.81
C GLN A 989 -3.99 27.73 -23.77
N VAL A 990 -4.80 28.19 -22.81
CA VAL A 990 -5.12 29.61 -22.62
C VAL A 990 -3.88 30.42 -22.25
N LEU A 991 -3.00 29.89 -21.40
CA LEU A 991 -1.72 30.53 -21.07
C LEU A 991 -0.81 30.66 -22.31
N ILE A 992 -0.69 29.62 -23.14
CA ILE A 992 0.11 29.65 -24.38
C ILE A 992 -0.48 30.65 -25.39
N ASP A 993 -1.78 30.59 -25.67
CA ASP A 993 -2.40 31.48 -26.66
C ASP A 993 -2.30 32.95 -26.22
N ILE A 994 -2.49 33.28 -24.93
CA ILE A 994 -2.32 34.67 -24.44
C ILE A 994 -0.85 35.10 -24.44
N ALA A 995 0.09 34.21 -24.08
CA ALA A 995 1.52 34.52 -24.11
C ALA A 995 2.08 34.70 -25.54
N ALA A 996 1.44 34.10 -26.55
CA ALA A 996 1.73 34.32 -27.96
C ALA A 996 1.07 35.59 -28.53
N HIS A 997 -0.01 36.07 -27.91
CA HIS A 997 -0.80 37.24 -28.33
C HIS A 997 -0.86 38.31 -27.23
N PRO A 998 0.26 39.03 -26.95
CA PRO A 998 0.31 40.02 -25.88
C PRO A 998 -0.63 41.22 -26.09
N ASP A 999 -1.13 41.43 -27.31
CA ASP A 999 -2.10 42.47 -27.65
C ASP A 999 -3.46 42.31 -26.95
N ILE A 1000 -3.85 41.09 -26.55
CA ILE A 1000 -5.10 40.85 -25.80
C ILE A 1000 -4.94 40.99 -24.27
N ILE A 1001 -3.71 41.14 -23.75
CA ILE A 1001 -3.47 41.17 -22.29
C ILE A 1001 -4.12 42.39 -21.62
N GLU A 1002 -3.89 43.61 -22.13
CA GLU A 1002 -4.48 44.83 -21.52
C GLU A 1002 -6.01 44.92 -21.68
N PRO A 1003 -6.62 44.58 -22.84
CA PRO A 1003 -8.07 44.41 -22.95
C PRO A 1003 -8.66 43.42 -21.93
N LEU A 1004 -8.00 42.27 -21.73
CA LEU A 1004 -8.43 41.28 -20.72
C LEU A 1004 -8.30 41.81 -19.29
N LYS A 1005 -7.18 42.44 -18.93
CA LYS A 1005 -6.99 43.10 -17.62
C LYS A 1005 -8.06 44.15 -17.35
N SER A 1006 -8.42 44.94 -18.34
CA SER A 1006 -9.45 45.98 -18.24
C SER A 1006 -10.83 45.38 -17.97
N GLU A 1007 -11.23 44.36 -18.74
CA GLU A 1007 -12.48 43.63 -18.52
C GLU A 1007 -12.52 43.00 -17.11
N ILE A 1008 -11.47 42.27 -16.73
CA ILE A 1008 -11.39 41.56 -15.46
C ILE A 1008 -11.45 42.55 -14.28
N SER A 1009 -10.71 43.66 -14.35
CA SER A 1009 -10.70 44.68 -13.31
C SER A 1009 -12.06 45.37 -13.17
N GLN A 1010 -12.72 45.70 -14.28
CA GLN A 1010 -14.07 46.27 -14.25
C GLN A 1010 -15.04 45.29 -13.57
N GLN A 1011 -15.11 44.05 -14.04
CA GLN A 1011 -16.09 43.07 -13.56
C GLN A 1011 -15.90 42.69 -12.09
N LEU A 1012 -14.65 42.59 -11.61
CA LEU A 1012 -14.37 42.39 -10.19
C LEU A 1012 -14.69 43.64 -9.35
N SER A 1013 -14.48 44.85 -9.87
CA SER A 1013 -14.85 46.09 -9.16
C SER A 1013 -16.36 46.33 -9.06
N GLU A 1014 -17.14 45.86 -10.04
CA GLU A 1014 -18.58 46.07 -10.13
C GLU A 1014 -19.38 44.96 -9.40
N HIS A 1015 -18.86 43.73 -9.38
CA HIS A 1015 -19.60 42.55 -8.90
C HIS A 1015 -18.84 41.70 -7.86
N GLY A 1016 -17.60 42.06 -7.50
CA GLY A 1016 -16.77 41.31 -6.56
C GLY A 1016 -16.41 39.89 -7.04
N ILE A 1017 -15.94 39.05 -6.12
CA ILE A 1017 -15.60 37.64 -6.38
C ILE A 1017 -16.90 36.81 -6.44
N THR A 1018 -17.67 36.95 -7.53
CA THR A 1018 -18.98 36.31 -7.71
C THR A 1018 -19.14 35.69 -9.10
N VAL A 1019 -20.15 34.83 -9.25
CA VAL A 1019 -20.55 34.24 -10.54
C VAL A 1019 -21.05 35.31 -11.53
N ALA A 1020 -21.48 36.49 -11.05
CA ALA A 1020 -21.83 37.60 -11.93
C ALA A 1020 -20.59 38.18 -12.63
N ALA A 1021 -19.50 38.42 -11.89
CA ALA A 1021 -18.24 38.90 -12.47
C ALA A 1021 -17.69 37.94 -13.54
N THR A 1022 -17.65 36.63 -13.26
CA THR A 1022 -17.16 35.63 -14.22
C THR A 1022 -18.09 35.42 -15.43
N GLN A 1023 -19.38 35.76 -15.33
CA GLN A 1023 -20.30 35.79 -16.48
C GLN A 1023 -20.15 37.06 -17.33
N GLY A 1024 -19.81 38.19 -16.70
CA GLY A 1024 -19.56 39.48 -17.37
C GLY A 1024 -18.20 39.59 -18.05
N MET A 1025 -17.22 38.76 -17.69
CA MET A 1025 -15.95 38.60 -18.44
C MET A 1025 -16.21 37.88 -19.78
N VAL A 1026 -16.58 38.62 -20.83
CA VAL A 1026 -17.05 38.08 -22.12
C VAL A 1026 -15.96 37.98 -23.19
N LEU A 1027 -14.91 38.80 -23.14
CA LEU A 1027 -13.71 38.65 -23.95
C LEU A 1027 -12.90 37.44 -23.47
N LEU A 1028 -12.74 37.28 -22.16
CA LEU A 1028 -12.10 36.08 -21.59
C LEU A 1028 -12.90 34.80 -21.91
N ASP A 1029 -14.23 34.87 -21.97
CA ASP A 1029 -15.10 33.78 -22.46
C ASP A 1029 -14.78 33.38 -23.91
N SER A 1030 -14.54 34.37 -24.77
CA SER A 1030 -14.21 34.19 -26.19
C SER A 1030 -12.80 33.62 -26.38
N VAL A 1031 -11.81 34.13 -25.64
CA VAL A 1031 -10.43 33.61 -25.60
C VAL A 1031 -10.42 32.15 -25.15
N MET A 1032 -11.07 31.82 -24.04
CA MET A 1032 -11.18 30.45 -23.53
C MET A 1032 -11.86 29.50 -24.53
N LYS A 1033 -12.82 29.98 -25.33
CA LYS A 1033 -13.48 29.16 -26.36
C LYS A 1033 -12.61 28.93 -27.59
N GLU A 1034 -11.84 29.92 -28.03
CA GLU A 1034 -10.87 29.75 -29.12
C GLU A 1034 -9.69 28.85 -28.71
N SER A 1035 -9.18 28.96 -27.49
CA SER A 1035 -8.22 28.00 -26.93
C SER A 1035 -8.81 26.59 -26.86
N GLN A 1036 -10.05 26.43 -26.36
CA GLN A 1036 -10.75 25.14 -26.33
C GLN A 1036 -10.98 24.54 -27.73
N ARG A 1037 -11.09 25.36 -28.78
CA ARG A 1037 -11.10 24.89 -30.18
C ARG A 1037 -9.74 24.30 -30.58
N ARG A 1038 -8.66 25.00 -30.27
CA ARG A 1038 -7.29 24.64 -30.68
C ARG A 1038 -6.79 23.35 -30.02
N SER A 1039 -7.21 23.07 -28.78
CA SER A 1039 -6.92 21.82 -28.06
C SER A 1039 -8.06 20.78 -28.12
N ALA A 1040 -8.99 20.87 -29.07
CA ALA A 1040 -10.11 19.93 -29.17
C ALA A 1040 -9.68 18.51 -29.60
N ALA A 1041 -10.43 17.50 -29.17
CA ALA A 1041 -10.30 16.15 -29.72
C ALA A 1041 -10.85 16.11 -31.16
N LEU A 1042 -10.25 15.26 -32.00
CA LEU A 1042 -10.63 15.06 -33.41
C LEU A 1042 -12.02 14.40 -33.56
N VAL A 1043 -12.53 13.80 -32.48
CA VAL A 1043 -13.84 13.15 -32.42
C VAL A 1043 -14.52 13.46 -31.08
N SER A 1044 -15.84 13.37 -31.05
CA SER A 1044 -16.69 13.75 -29.93
C SER A 1044 -17.86 12.78 -29.73
N LEU A 1045 -18.66 13.03 -28.69
CA LEU A 1045 -19.95 12.36 -28.43
C LEU A 1045 -19.91 10.82 -28.45
N GLU A 1046 -18.84 10.18 -27.96
CA GLU A 1046 -18.71 8.71 -27.99
C GLU A 1046 -19.79 7.98 -27.17
N ARG A 1047 -20.39 6.92 -27.73
CA ARG A 1047 -21.47 6.12 -27.11
C ARG A 1047 -21.38 4.64 -27.50
N VAL A 1048 -22.07 3.77 -26.76
CA VAL A 1048 -22.39 2.39 -27.16
C VAL A 1048 -23.89 2.26 -27.46
N ALA A 1049 -24.24 1.55 -28.53
CA ALA A 1049 -25.63 1.21 -28.86
C ALA A 1049 -26.17 0.09 -27.95
N LEU A 1050 -27.20 0.38 -27.14
CA LEU A 1050 -27.76 -0.56 -26.17
C LEU A 1050 -28.62 -1.69 -26.80
N LYS A 1051 -29.13 -1.44 -28.01
CA LYS A 1051 -29.90 -2.34 -28.88
C LYS A 1051 -29.67 -1.91 -30.34
N ASP A 1052 -30.19 -2.70 -31.29
CA ASP A 1052 -30.20 -2.31 -32.70
C ASP A 1052 -31.05 -1.03 -32.88
N THR A 1053 -30.48 0.00 -33.51
CA THR A 1053 -31.13 1.30 -33.73
C THR A 1053 -30.86 1.78 -35.15
N LYS A 1054 -31.72 2.66 -35.70
CA LYS A 1054 -31.56 3.16 -37.07
C LYS A 1054 -30.87 4.53 -37.08
N LEU A 1055 -29.82 4.63 -37.89
CA LEU A 1055 -29.15 5.88 -38.22
C LEU A 1055 -30.09 6.78 -39.06
N PRO A 1056 -29.85 8.11 -39.10
CA PRO A 1056 -30.58 9.05 -39.94
C PRO A 1056 -30.61 8.68 -41.43
N ASP A 1057 -29.57 8.02 -41.95
CA ASP A 1057 -29.49 7.52 -43.33
C ASP A 1057 -30.22 6.17 -43.56
N GLY A 1058 -30.95 5.68 -42.54
CA GLY A 1058 -31.71 4.44 -42.59
C GLY A 1058 -30.90 3.16 -42.32
N LYS A 1059 -29.56 3.23 -42.25
CA LYS A 1059 -28.71 2.08 -41.92
C LYS A 1059 -28.96 1.60 -40.49
N ILE A 1060 -28.86 0.29 -40.27
CA ILE A 1060 -28.98 -0.29 -38.92
C ILE A 1060 -27.62 -0.24 -38.24
N LEU A 1061 -27.58 0.38 -37.05
CA LEU A 1061 -26.46 0.34 -36.11
C LEU A 1061 -26.71 -0.81 -35.11
N PRO A 1062 -25.94 -1.92 -35.16
CA PRO A 1062 -26.18 -3.07 -34.29
C PRO A 1062 -25.90 -2.80 -32.81
N ARG A 1063 -26.58 -3.54 -31.94
CA ARG A 1063 -26.33 -3.61 -30.50
C ARG A 1063 -24.85 -3.88 -30.20
N GLY A 1064 -24.29 -3.16 -29.24
CA GLY A 1064 -22.88 -3.25 -28.86
C GLY A 1064 -21.92 -2.50 -29.78
N SER A 1065 -22.40 -1.79 -30.80
CA SER A 1065 -21.54 -0.92 -31.61
C SER A 1065 -21.07 0.29 -30.80
N HIS A 1066 -19.75 0.50 -30.74
CA HIS A 1066 -19.15 1.74 -30.23
C HIS A 1066 -19.13 2.77 -31.37
N ILE A 1067 -19.69 3.96 -31.14
CA ILE A 1067 -19.70 5.07 -32.08
C ILE A 1067 -18.87 6.26 -31.54
N MET A 1068 -18.33 7.04 -32.46
CA MET A 1068 -17.78 8.38 -32.25
C MET A 1068 -18.33 9.31 -33.34
N VAL A 1069 -18.46 10.60 -33.05
CA VAL A 1069 -18.86 11.62 -34.04
C VAL A 1069 -17.63 12.44 -34.42
N ASP A 1070 -17.44 12.69 -35.71
CA ASP A 1070 -16.43 13.60 -36.24
C ASP A 1070 -16.47 14.99 -35.57
N ALA A 1071 -15.29 15.57 -35.34
CA ALA A 1071 -15.10 16.95 -34.88
C ALA A 1071 -13.93 17.66 -35.61
N THR A 1072 -13.47 17.11 -36.74
CA THR A 1072 -12.38 17.71 -37.54
C THR A 1072 -12.73 19.08 -38.10
N ASN A 1073 -14.01 19.42 -38.20
CA ASN A 1073 -14.52 20.75 -38.55
C ASN A 1073 -14.01 21.89 -37.64
N LEU A 1074 -13.59 21.58 -36.40
CA LEU A 1074 -12.97 22.56 -35.49
C LEU A 1074 -11.57 23.01 -35.96
N PHE A 1075 -10.95 22.26 -36.86
CA PHE A 1075 -9.62 22.50 -37.43
C PHE A 1075 -9.65 22.88 -38.92
N ASP A 1076 -10.84 22.93 -39.54
CA ASP A 1076 -11.02 23.31 -40.94
C ASP A 1076 -10.71 24.80 -41.15
N PRO A 1077 -9.67 25.16 -41.96
CA PRO A 1077 -9.32 26.55 -42.24
C PRO A 1077 -10.44 27.37 -42.88
N ALA A 1078 -11.41 26.74 -43.56
CA ALA A 1078 -12.55 27.42 -44.17
C ALA A 1078 -13.62 27.86 -43.15
N LEU A 1079 -13.72 27.17 -42.02
CA LEU A 1079 -14.63 27.49 -40.92
C LEU A 1079 -13.94 28.30 -39.81
N TYR A 1080 -12.67 27.99 -39.56
CA TYR A 1080 -11.83 28.60 -38.54
C TYR A 1080 -10.41 28.79 -39.09
N PRO A 1081 -10.05 30.00 -39.56
CA PRO A 1081 -8.68 30.35 -39.94
C PRO A 1081 -7.66 29.91 -38.88
N GLN A 1082 -6.48 29.47 -39.32
CA GLN A 1082 -5.51 28.80 -38.43
C GLN A 1082 -4.90 29.74 -37.38
N ASP A 1083 -4.85 31.05 -37.66
CA ASP A 1083 -4.44 32.06 -36.70
C ASP A 1083 -5.43 32.15 -35.54
N PHE A 1084 -4.91 32.29 -34.32
CA PHE A 1084 -5.71 32.52 -33.13
C PHE A 1084 -6.36 33.91 -33.17
N ASP A 1085 -7.61 33.99 -32.74
CA ASP A 1085 -8.41 35.22 -32.71
C ASP A 1085 -9.24 35.22 -31.42
N GLY A 1086 -8.71 35.82 -30.37
CA GLY A 1086 -9.36 35.90 -29.06
C GLY A 1086 -10.72 36.60 -29.09
N TYR A 1087 -11.01 37.41 -30.11
CA TYR A 1087 -12.28 38.12 -30.30
C TYR A 1087 -13.29 37.33 -31.15
N ARG A 1088 -12.93 36.17 -31.74
CA ARG A 1088 -13.74 35.43 -32.73
C ARG A 1088 -15.16 35.12 -32.24
N PHE A 1089 -15.28 34.62 -31.02
CA PHE A 1089 -16.55 34.23 -30.42
C PHE A 1089 -17.29 35.42 -29.79
N LEU A 1090 -16.58 36.47 -29.37
CA LEU A 1090 -17.20 37.73 -28.94
C LEU A 1090 -17.95 38.41 -30.09
N ARG A 1091 -17.36 38.48 -31.29
CA ARG A 1091 -18.01 39.05 -32.49
C ARG A 1091 -19.26 38.25 -32.89
N LYS A 1092 -19.15 36.91 -33.00
CA LYS A 1092 -20.31 36.02 -33.21
C LYS A 1092 -21.41 36.20 -32.16
N ARG A 1093 -21.06 36.38 -30.89
CA ARG A 1093 -22.01 36.65 -29.79
C ARG A 1093 -22.70 38.01 -29.93
N GLN A 1094 -22.01 39.03 -30.44
CA GLN A 1094 -22.58 40.36 -30.78
C GLN A 1094 -23.49 40.30 -32.01
N GLU A 1095 -23.17 39.45 -33.00
CA GLU A 1095 -24.01 39.11 -34.16
C GLU A 1095 -25.27 38.28 -33.78
N GLY A 1096 -25.38 37.87 -32.51
CA GLY A 1096 -26.56 37.19 -31.95
C GLY A 1096 -26.41 35.68 -31.73
N ASP A 1097 -25.26 35.08 -32.06
CA ASP A 1097 -25.02 33.66 -31.81
C ASP A 1097 -24.83 33.37 -30.31
N LYS A 1098 -25.91 32.89 -29.69
CA LYS A 1098 -25.93 32.45 -28.29
C LYS A 1098 -25.06 31.20 -28.04
N SER A 1099 -24.69 30.45 -29.08
CA SER A 1099 -23.83 29.26 -28.94
C SER A 1099 -22.35 29.60 -28.84
N SER A 1100 -21.94 30.84 -29.13
CA SER A 1100 -20.55 31.31 -28.99
C SER A 1100 -20.08 31.54 -27.55
N GLN A 1101 -20.95 31.42 -26.54
CA GLN A 1101 -20.52 31.38 -25.13
C GLN A 1101 -19.67 30.13 -24.83
N PHE A 1102 -18.64 30.24 -24.00
CA PHE A 1102 -17.73 29.13 -23.64
C PHE A 1102 -18.48 27.85 -23.19
N VAL A 1103 -19.42 28.00 -22.25
CA VAL A 1103 -20.19 26.89 -21.63
C VAL A 1103 -21.29 26.27 -22.52
N GLN A 1104 -21.42 26.68 -23.78
CA GLN A 1104 -22.47 26.23 -24.71
C GLN A 1104 -21.94 25.30 -25.80
N SER A 1105 -22.77 24.32 -26.20
CA SER A 1105 -22.43 23.30 -27.19
C SER A 1105 -23.45 23.22 -28.32
N SER A 1106 -23.02 23.63 -29.52
CA SER A 1106 -23.78 23.61 -30.79
C SER A 1106 -23.56 22.31 -31.56
N GLN A 1107 -24.19 22.14 -32.73
CA GLN A 1107 -23.89 20.98 -33.59
C GLN A 1107 -22.42 20.96 -34.02
N ASP A 1108 -21.85 22.12 -34.32
CA ASP A 1108 -20.51 22.26 -34.87
C ASP A 1108 -19.43 22.49 -33.79
N PHE A 1109 -19.81 22.51 -32.52
CA PHE A 1109 -18.91 22.74 -31.37
C PHE A 1109 -19.38 21.95 -30.13
N ASN A 1110 -18.99 20.68 -30.03
CA ASN A 1110 -19.38 19.76 -28.94
C ASN A 1110 -18.22 19.38 -27.97
N VAL A 1111 -17.27 20.28 -27.71
CA VAL A 1111 -16.10 19.96 -26.84
C VAL A 1111 -16.53 19.63 -25.40
N PHE A 1112 -17.54 20.33 -24.85
CA PHE A 1112 -18.19 19.95 -23.58
C PHE A 1112 -19.18 18.77 -23.70
N GLY A 1113 -19.18 18.04 -24.81
CA GLY A 1113 -20.16 17.00 -25.12
C GLY A 1113 -21.54 17.55 -25.46
N GLY A 1114 -22.60 16.79 -25.20
CA GLY A 1114 -23.95 17.21 -25.56
C GLY A 1114 -25.05 16.26 -25.14
N GLY A 1115 -26.24 16.83 -24.89
CA GLY A 1115 -27.48 16.10 -24.63
C GLY A 1115 -27.57 15.62 -23.19
N ARG A 1116 -28.12 14.42 -22.96
CA ARG A 1116 -28.18 13.76 -21.64
C ARG A 1116 -26.80 13.62 -20.98
N HIS A 1117 -25.76 13.47 -21.80
CA HIS A 1117 -24.36 13.29 -21.39
C HIS A 1117 -23.51 14.49 -21.84
N ILE A 1118 -23.97 15.71 -21.55
CA ILE A 1118 -23.17 16.95 -21.60
C ILE A 1118 -22.39 17.11 -20.29
N CYS A 1119 -21.21 17.74 -20.33
CA CYS A 1119 -20.38 17.99 -19.15
C CYS A 1119 -21.18 18.76 -18.06
N PRO A 1120 -21.36 18.20 -16.85
CA PRO A 1120 -22.10 18.85 -15.78
C PRO A 1120 -21.28 19.99 -15.14
N GLY A 1121 -19.96 19.83 -15.01
CA GLY A 1121 -19.07 20.76 -14.34
C GLY A 1121 -18.67 22.00 -15.15
N ARG A 1122 -19.09 22.13 -16.41
CA ARG A 1122 -18.63 23.19 -17.33
C ARG A 1122 -18.79 24.62 -16.81
N PHE A 1123 -19.81 24.89 -15.99
CA PHE A 1123 -19.98 26.20 -15.36
C PHE A 1123 -18.98 26.44 -14.22
N PHE A 1124 -18.67 25.42 -13.41
CA PHE A 1124 -17.63 25.50 -12.39
C PHE A 1124 -16.26 25.73 -13.03
N VAL A 1125 -15.90 24.92 -14.03
CA VAL A 1125 -14.66 25.07 -14.82
C VAL A 1125 -14.55 26.45 -15.45
N SER A 1126 -15.66 27.02 -15.94
CA SER A 1126 -15.68 28.40 -16.46
C SER A 1126 -15.43 29.46 -15.40
N ASN A 1127 -15.90 29.27 -14.17
CA ASN A 1127 -15.66 30.22 -13.07
C ASN A 1127 -14.22 30.09 -12.55
N GLU A 1128 -13.78 28.85 -12.33
CA GLU A 1128 -12.46 28.46 -11.82
C GLU A 1128 -11.34 28.97 -12.74
N LEU A 1129 -11.41 28.69 -14.05
CA LEU A 1129 -10.43 29.18 -15.03
C LEU A 1129 -10.44 30.71 -15.16
N LYS A 1130 -11.60 31.37 -15.05
CA LYS A 1130 -11.65 32.84 -15.12
C LYS A 1130 -11.05 33.50 -13.88
N LEU A 1131 -11.27 32.95 -12.69
CA LEU A 1131 -10.57 33.38 -11.47
C LEU A 1131 -9.07 33.10 -11.55
N ALA A 1132 -8.65 31.93 -12.07
CA ALA A 1132 -7.24 31.60 -12.26
C ALA A 1132 -6.57 32.62 -13.19
N MET A 1133 -7.16 32.87 -14.36
CA MET A 1133 -6.67 33.88 -15.30
C MET A 1133 -6.72 35.31 -14.76
N ALA A 1134 -7.67 35.64 -13.87
CA ALA A 1134 -7.69 36.93 -13.19
C ALA A 1134 -6.48 37.11 -12.26
N HIS A 1135 -6.13 36.12 -11.44
CA HIS A 1135 -4.90 36.16 -10.62
C HIS A 1135 -3.64 36.20 -11.50
N VAL A 1136 -3.58 35.40 -12.57
CA VAL A 1136 -2.46 35.42 -13.52
C VAL A 1136 -2.27 36.81 -14.11
N LEU A 1137 -3.29 37.36 -14.80
CA LEU A 1137 -3.16 38.59 -15.58
C LEU A 1137 -3.06 39.86 -14.71
N LEU A 1138 -3.58 39.86 -13.48
CA LEU A 1138 -3.47 41.00 -12.57
C LEU A 1138 -2.25 40.95 -11.64
N LYS A 1139 -1.66 39.77 -11.35
CA LYS A 1139 -0.53 39.64 -10.42
C LYS A 1139 0.79 39.24 -11.09
N TYR A 1140 0.80 38.74 -12.33
CA TYR A 1140 2.00 38.27 -13.04
C TYR A 1140 2.09 38.81 -14.48
N ASN A 1141 3.31 39.15 -14.90
CA ASN A 1141 3.65 39.15 -16.32
C ASN A 1141 3.94 37.70 -16.75
N ILE A 1142 3.55 37.33 -17.97
CA ILE A 1142 3.71 35.98 -18.53
C ILE A 1142 4.30 36.04 -19.93
N ARG A 1143 5.12 35.05 -20.30
CA ARG A 1143 5.63 34.87 -21.67
C ARG A 1143 6.05 33.43 -21.95
N LEU A 1144 6.16 33.08 -23.23
CA LEU A 1144 7.00 31.95 -23.65
C LEU A 1144 8.48 32.39 -23.62
N ALA A 1145 9.38 31.46 -23.28
CA ALA A 1145 10.82 31.72 -23.27
C ALA A 1145 11.33 32.15 -24.65
N GLU A 1146 12.39 32.96 -24.69
CA GLU A 1146 12.88 33.55 -25.94
C GLU A 1146 13.33 32.47 -26.95
N GLY A 1147 12.87 32.62 -28.21
CA GLY A 1147 13.09 31.63 -29.27
C GLY A 1147 12.28 30.33 -29.14
N TYR A 1148 11.40 30.19 -28.14
CA TYR A 1148 10.51 29.05 -28.01
C TYR A 1148 9.26 29.20 -28.89
N THR A 1149 8.77 28.10 -29.46
CA THR A 1149 7.50 28.06 -30.19
C THR A 1149 6.78 26.78 -29.81
N SER A 1150 5.57 26.92 -29.26
CA SER A 1150 4.84 25.79 -28.71
C SER A 1150 4.26 24.87 -29.80
N LYS A 1151 4.24 23.56 -29.52
CA LYS A 1151 3.72 22.52 -30.43
C LYS A 1151 2.81 21.55 -29.68
N PRO A 1152 1.50 21.48 -30.03
CA PRO A 1152 0.61 20.46 -29.45
C PRO A 1152 1.02 19.06 -29.91
N MET A 1153 0.75 18.06 -29.07
CA MET A 1153 1.05 16.65 -29.33
C MET A 1153 -0.25 15.87 -29.57
N VAL A 1154 -0.34 15.14 -30.69
CA VAL A 1154 -1.52 14.32 -31.00
C VAL A 1154 -1.35 12.92 -30.42
N VAL A 1155 -2.24 12.52 -29.51
CA VAL A 1155 -2.26 11.19 -28.87
C VAL A 1155 -3.55 10.47 -29.27
N GLY A 1156 -3.45 9.69 -30.36
CA GLY A 1156 -4.60 9.02 -30.95
C GLY A 1156 -5.60 10.02 -31.53
N ALA A 1157 -6.76 10.17 -30.87
CA ALA A 1157 -7.81 11.11 -31.26
C ALA A 1157 -7.82 12.41 -30.43
N TYR A 1158 -6.97 12.52 -29.42
CA TYR A 1158 -6.88 13.66 -28.51
C TYR A 1158 -5.70 14.55 -28.89
N GLN A 1159 -5.87 15.86 -28.81
CA GLN A 1159 -4.74 16.78 -28.74
C GLN A 1159 -4.38 17.00 -27.26
N VAL A 1160 -3.10 16.94 -26.98
CA VAL A 1160 -2.48 17.26 -25.69
C VAL A 1160 -1.70 18.56 -25.91
N VAL A 1161 -1.85 19.51 -25.00
CA VAL A 1161 -1.11 20.76 -25.05
C VAL A 1161 0.38 20.46 -24.86
N ASP A 1162 1.22 21.28 -25.47
CA ASP A 1162 2.68 21.09 -25.48
C ASP A 1162 3.23 20.73 -24.09
N PRO A 1163 3.68 19.47 -23.90
CA PRO A 1163 4.05 18.99 -22.58
C PRO A 1163 5.41 19.55 -22.13
N MET A 1164 6.17 20.18 -23.03
CA MET A 1164 7.54 20.65 -22.85
C MET A 1164 7.65 22.19 -22.94
N ALA A 1165 6.52 22.91 -22.88
CA ALA A 1165 6.48 24.35 -23.05
C ALA A 1165 7.35 25.07 -22.01
N ARG A 1166 8.25 25.95 -22.49
CA ARG A 1166 9.07 26.80 -21.63
C ARG A 1166 8.31 28.08 -21.33
N PHE A 1167 7.52 28.04 -20.27
CA PHE A 1167 6.73 29.18 -19.79
C PHE A 1167 7.50 29.94 -18.71
N GLU A 1168 7.52 31.26 -18.82
CA GLU A 1168 8.18 32.16 -17.88
C GLU A 1168 7.19 33.14 -17.27
N VAL A 1169 7.39 33.45 -15.99
CA VAL A 1169 6.54 34.34 -15.19
C VAL A 1169 7.37 35.33 -14.39
N GLN A 1170 6.77 36.46 -14.04
CA GLN A 1170 7.36 37.51 -13.20
C GLN A 1170 6.24 38.17 -12.37
N ARG A 1171 6.36 38.25 -11.04
CA ARG A 1171 5.35 38.93 -10.20
C ARG A 1171 5.39 40.44 -10.49
N VAL A 1172 4.22 41.06 -10.65
CA VAL A 1172 4.10 42.51 -10.89
C VAL A 1172 4.39 43.29 -9.61
N GLY A 1173 5.41 44.15 -9.66
CA GLY A 1173 5.95 44.87 -8.50
C GLY A 1173 5.18 46.14 -8.10
N SER A 1174 3.93 46.00 -7.65
CA SER A 1174 3.21 47.02 -6.87
C SER A 1174 2.14 46.37 -5.98
N GLY A 1175 1.52 47.14 -5.06
CA GLY A 1175 0.64 46.59 -4.02
C GLY A 1175 -0.50 45.74 -4.59
N GLU A 1176 -0.88 44.67 -3.88
CA GLU A 1176 -1.84 43.69 -4.40
C GLU A 1176 -3.15 44.34 -4.90
N PRO A 1177 -3.66 43.94 -6.07
CA PRO A 1177 -4.93 44.45 -6.57
C PRO A 1177 -6.05 44.03 -5.63
N SER A 1178 -6.55 44.99 -4.85
CA SER A 1178 -7.62 44.84 -3.84
C SER A 1178 -8.94 44.26 -4.38
N LEU A 1179 -9.07 44.12 -5.70
CA LEU A 1179 -10.18 43.47 -6.40
C LEU A 1179 -10.17 41.94 -6.29
N LEU A 1180 -9.10 41.34 -5.76
CA LEU A 1180 -8.88 39.89 -5.65
C LEU A 1180 -8.68 39.40 -4.20
N VAL A 1181 -8.98 40.25 -3.21
CA VAL A 1181 -8.79 40.03 -1.75
C VAL A 1181 -10.15 39.93 -1.06
#